data_AF-A0AAN6UFA6-F1
#
_entry.id   AF-A0AAN6UFA6-F1
#
_cell.length_a   1.000
_cell.length_b   1.000
_cell.length_c   1.000
_cell.angle_alpha   90.00
_cell.angle_beta   90.00
_cell.angle_gamma   90.00
#
_symmetry.space_group_name_H-M   'P 1'
#
loop_
_entity.id
_entity.type
_entity.pdbx_description
1 polymer ?
#
loop_
_entity_poly.entity_id
_entity_poly.type
_entity_poly.pdbx_seq_one_letter_code
_entity_poly.pdbx_strand_id
1 'polypeptide(L)'
;MADQIYLSNAGTCTEHDSANTSRELAAGAQPADLQEKQVPGWAAVTLATCNALHAIPQSYLGRVAGLEDWKVAASSRSQDNFSRYNLPLVVLAAACTGTCQAATLTRKAVAFTNVAATRERLPQRARAMAVLTAGLPLSPENPKQISQKAGQLPAESRRSAAIMALSASQAVPGAPSQRAQNGPDPASIPQVDIPHASDCWFKMKITTASLLALALPGLAAAGDGGGGGGGGGGGGASWHSHKKYVSSEKLQSLIRTKDLVAGAQKLQNIANASGGNRAFGSKGHNRTVDYLYKTLTNLHYYTVTKQPFTEIYSDGTAILTIDGAPIVAGIMTYTPGGEAAGPLVSVANVGCDAADYPASIKGSIALIARGTCPFSQKSLNAKAAGATAAVIYNNVPGELSGTLGAPFLDYAPVVGISQEDSVAILAKLTAGTAVEANLKLDATVEERVSFNVIAETKGGDHDNVLIVGGHSDSVAAGPGINDDGSGTIGILNVAKALAKFKVKNAVRFAFWSAEEFGLLGSYFYMNSLNSSQTEVNKIRAYLNFDMIASPNYVYAIYDGDGSAFNLTGPAGSDVIERDFEDFFKKKGVPSIPTEFSGRSDYAAFIENGIPSGGLFTGAEVPKTEHEAKLFGGQAGVALDINYHKKGDTVDNLALDAFLLDTKSIADSVAKYALSFAGLPPVSAHARRWDADRAQTLKRSGGIHGHAGHSHSGPCGGGASI
;
A
#
# COMPACT_ATOMS: atom_id res chain seq x y z
N MET A 1 60.89 -17.60 -18.98
CA MET A 1 60.01 -17.24 -17.85
C MET A 1 58.72 -16.70 -18.46
N ALA A 2 57.96 -17.48 -19.23
CA ALA A 2 57.46 -18.85 -19.05
C ALA A 2 56.30 -18.94 -18.03
N ASP A 3 55.10 -19.43 -18.37
CA ASP A 3 54.53 -19.70 -19.71
C ASP A 3 52.98 -19.68 -19.67
N GLN A 4 52.31 -19.79 -20.83
CA GLN A 4 50.84 -19.70 -21.00
C GLN A 4 50.11 -21.05 -21.18
N ILE A 5 48.78 -20.95 -21.35
CA ILE A 5 47.80 -21.90 -21.96
C ILE A 5 47.03 -22.79 -20.94
N TYR A 6 45.78 -23.26 -21.12
CA TYR A 6 44.46 -22.86 -21.70
C TYR A 6 43.66 -24.17 -22.01
N LEU A 7 42.33 -24.07 -22.22
CA LEU A 7 41.37 -25.13 -22.63
C LEU A 7 40.97 -26.12 -21.50
N SER A 8 39.72 -26.56 -21.23
CA SER A 8 38.37 -26.54 -21.85
C SER A 8 37.92 -27.81 -22.62
N ASN A 9 36.88 -28.52 -22.12
CA ASN A 9 35.67 -28.90 -22.90
C ASN A 9 34.63 -29.69 -22.07
N ALA A 10 33.45 -29.93 -22.67
CA ALA A 10 32.29 -30.60 -22.07
C ALA A 10 31.84 -31.86 -22.87
N GLY A 11 30.92 -32.64 -22.30
CA GLY A 11 30.23 -33.78 -22.94
C GLY A 11 29.59 -34.70 -21.89
N THR A 12 28.27 -34.66 -21.64
CA THR A 12 27.20 -35.41 -22.34
C THR A 12 27.31 -36.94 -22.22
N CYS A 13 26.29 -37.57 -21.62
CA CYS A 13 26.09 -39.03 -21.60
C CYS A 13 24.61 -39.34 -21.86
N THR A 14 24.35 -40.31 -22.74
CA THR A 14 23.02 -40.87 -23.06
C THR A 14 23.13 -42.36 -23.31
N GLU A 15 22.22 -43.13 -22.70
CA GLU A 15 21.68 -44.44 -23.10
C GLU A 15 22.60 -45.51 -23.76
N HIS A 16 22.66 -46.69 -23.13
CA HIS A 16 22.06 -47.91 -23.71
C HIS A 16 21.97 -49.10 -22.72
N ASP A 17 20.95 -49.94 -22.90
CA ASP A 17 20.71 -51.20 -22.16
C ASP A 17 21.67 -52.35 -22.50
N SER A 18 21.83 -53.34 -21.59
CA SER A 18 21.40 -54.73 -21.87
C SER A 18 21.56 -55.76 -20.71
N ALA A 19 20.41 -56.31 -20.29
CA ALA A 19 20.09 -57.72 -19.99
C ALA A 19 20.98 -58.68 -19.14
N ASN A 20 20.31 -59.32 -18.17
CA ASN A 20 20.39 -60.73 -17.74
C ASN A 20 21.66 -61.35 -17.12
N THR A 21 21.53 -61.81 -15.87
CA THR A 21 21.73 -63.24 -15.51
C THR A 21 21.03 -63.59 -14.18
N SER A 22 20.82 -64.88 -13.89
CA SER A 22 20.13 -65.39 -12.68
C SER A 22 20.56 -66.83 -12.36
N ARG A 23 20.11 -67.38 -11.21
CA ARG A 23 20.54 -68.66 -10.54
C ARG A 23 21.86 -68.51 -9.73
N GLU A 24 22.23 -69.34 -8.74
CA GLU A 24 21.62 -70.33 -7.81
C GLU A 24 22.69 -70.60 -6.70
N LEU A 25 22.46 -71.15 -5.49
CA LEU A 25 21.28 -71.71 -4.83
C LEU A 25 21.33 -71.37 -3.30
N ALA A 26 21.00 -72.31 -2.39
CA ALA A 26 20.98 -72.16 -0.93
C ALA A 26 21.40 -73.47 -0.21
N ALA A 27 21.67 -73.42 1.12
CA ALA A 27 21.07 -74.29 2.16
C ALA A 27 21.92 -74.47 3.46
N GLY A 28 21.22 -74.67 4.59
CA GLY A 28 21.71 -75.28 5.84
C GLY A 28 21.75 -74.34 7.07
N ALA A 29 21.31 -74.73 8.28
CA ALA A 29 20.42 -75.81 8.73
C ALA A 29 19.88 -75.50 10.15
N GLN A 30 18.77 -76.13 10.55
CA GLN A 30 18.09 -76.11 11.87
C GLN A 30 17.82 -77.60 12.28
N PRO A 31 17.15 -78.00 13.40
CA PRO A 31 16.53 -77.26 14.52
C PRO A 31 16.81 -77.82 15.96
N ALA A 32 16.21 -77.19 16.99
CA ALA A 32 15.69 -77.77 18.26
C ALA A 32 14.89 -76.65 19.01
N ASP A 33 13.60 -76.77 19.34
CA ASP A 33 12.94 -77.53 20.44
C ASP A 33 13.27 -77.01 21.87
N LEU A 34 12.34 -76.76 22.82
CA LEU A 34 10.86 -76.93 22.90
C LEU A 34 10.23 -76.00 24.01
N GLN A 35 8.95 -75.62 23.83
CA GLN A 35 7.80 -75.47 24.79
C GLN A 35 7.97 -75.05 26.29
N GLU A 36 7.01 -74.44 27.03
CA GLU A 36 5.57 -74.12 26.78
C GLU A 36 5.00 -73.02 27.73
N LYS A 37 3.78 -72.53 27.40
CA LYS A 37 2.75 -71.90 28.28
C LYS A 37 3.01 -70.50 28.90
N GLN A 38 2.04 -69.58 29.10
CA GLN A 38 0.66 -69.21 28.63
C GLN A 38 0.04 -68.34 29.79
N VAL A 39 -0.97 -67.45 29.75
CA VAL A 39 -1.93 -66.72 28.84
C VAL A 39 -2.44 -65.49 29.67
N PRO A 40 -3.35 -64.57 29.23
CA PRO A 40 -3.79 -64.07 27.90
C PRO A 40 -3.58 -62.52 27.79
N GLY A 41 -4.01 -61.75 26.79
CA GLY A 41 -4.68 -61.92 25.47
C GLY A 41 -4.56 -60.56 24.71
N TRP A 42 -4.27 -60.47 23.41
CA TRP A 42 -5.16 -60.69 22.24
C TRP A 42 -6.44 -59.83 22.26
N ALA A 43 -6.81 -59.05 21.24
CA ALA A 43 -6.15 -58.70 19.97
C ALA A 43 -6.76 -57.39 19.36
N ALA A 44 -6.27 -56.92 18.21
CA ALA A 44 -6.75 -55.70 17.52
C ALA A 44 -7.95 -55.94 16.58
N VAL A 45 -8.63 -54.86 16.11
CA VAL A 45 -9.18 -54.72 14.73
C VAL A 45 -9.74 -53.30 14.45
N THR A 46 -9.96 -53.02 13.16
CA THR A 46 -10.21 -51.75 12.44
C THR A 46 -11.63 -51.11 12.60
N LEU A 47 -11.80 -49.94 11.96
CA LEU A 47 -13.01 -49.10 11.83
C LEU A 47 -14.35 -49.84 11.52
N ALA A 48 -15.44 -49.35 12.11
CA ALA A 48 -16.82 -49.37 11.56
C ALA A 48 -17.69 -48.24 12.19
N THR A 49 -18.92 -48.05 11.69
CA THR A 49 -19.75 -46.82 11.89
C THR A 49 -21.00 -46.97 12.76
N CYS A 50 -21.38 -45.86 13.43
CA CYS A 50 -22.76 -45.36 13.70
C CYS A 50 -23.71 -45.96 14.78
N ASN A 51 -24.23 -45.00 15.59
CA ASN A 51 -25.63 -44.80 16.06
C ASN A 51 -26.15 -45.31 17.43
N ALA A 52 -27.19 -44.59 17.90
CA ALA A 52 -28.15 -44.82 19.01
C ALA A 52 -27.72 -44.44 20.46
N LEU A 53 -28.59 -43.88 21.35
CA LEU A 53 -29.91 -43.21 21.22
C LEU A 53 -30.33 -42.46 22.53
N HIS A 54 -31.54 -41.86 22.53
CA HIS A 54 -32.31 -41.18 23.61
C HIS A 54 -32.11 -39.64 23.73
N ALA A 55 -33.14 -38.82 24.01
CA ALA A 55 -34.47 -39.10 24.61
C ALA A 55 -35.72 -38.63 23.80
N ILE A 56 -36.87 -38.50 24.49
CA ILE A 56 -38.31 -38.51 24.07
C ILE A 56 -39.01 -37.19 24.52
N PRO A 57 -40.22 -36.72 24.09
CA PRO A 57 -41.26 -37.25 23.16
C PRO A 57 -41.50 -36.39 21.89
N GLN A 58 -42.23 -36.74 20.81
CA GLN A 58 -43.39 -37.62 20.48
C GLN A 58 -44.77 -36.92 20.35
N SER A 59 -45.34 -36.89 19.13
CA SER A 59 -46.78 -36.67 18.86
C SER A 59 -47.25 -37.22 17.49
N TYR A 60 -48.05 -38.31 17.53
CA TYR A 60 -49.09 -38.74 16.57
C TYR A 60 -48.84 -38.87 15.03
N LEU A 61 -48.54 -40.11 14.63
CA LEU A 61 -49.29 -40.96 13.67
C LEU A 61 -49.84 -40.41 12.34
N GLY A 62 -49.38 -40.99 11.21
CA GLY A 62 -50.06 -40.94 9.90
C GLY A 62 -49.52 -41.97 8.89
N ARG A 63 -50.35 -42.94 8.46
CA ARG A 63 -50.08 -43.96 7.41
C ARG A 63 -50.06 -43.31 6.00
N VAL A 64 -49.55 -43.89 4.91
CA VAL A 64 -49.59 -45.29 4.37
C VAL A 64 -48.29 -45.65 3.63
N ALA A 65 -48.05 -46.94 3.32
CA ALA A 65 -46.84 -47.48 2.69
C ALA A 65 -47.09 -48.23 1.36
N GLY A 66 -46.00 -48.64 0.69
CA GLY A 66 -45.98 -49.50 -0.52
C GLY A 66 -45.49 -48.75 -1.79
N LEU A 67 -44.79 -49.36 -2.76
CA LEU A 67 -44.26 -50.72 -2.99
C LEU A 67 -42.97 -50.55 -3.85
N GLU A 68 -41.87 -51.30 -3.69
CA GLU A 68 -41.57 -52.60 -4.33
C GLU A 68 -41.65 -52.59 -5.89
N ASP A 69 -40.68 -53.13 -6.68
CA ASP A 69 -39.35 -53.68 -6.36
C ASP A 69 -38.42 -53.87 -7.61
N TRP A 70 -37.14 -54.21 -7.38
CA TRP A 70 -36.09 -54.81 -8.30
C TRP A 70 -35.58 -53.95 -9.49
N LYS A 71 -34.27 -53.82 -9.82
CA LYS A 71 -33.03 -54.66 -9.86
C LYS A 71 -32.78 -55.39 -11.21
N VAL A 72 -31.66 -55.08 -11.88
CA VAL A 72 -30.50 -55.99 -12.22
C VAL A 72 -29.61 -55.46 -13.38
N ALA A 73 -28.29 -55.56 -13.17
CA ALA A 73 -27.12 -55.65 -14.09
C ALA A 73 -26.90 -54.74 -15.33
N ALA A 74 -25.71 -54.13 -15.33
CA ALA A 74 -25.00 -53.45 -16.40
C ALA A 74 -24.44 -54.34 -17.53
N SER A 75 -24.00 -53.73 -18.65
CA SER A 75 -22.74 -54.11 -19.34
C SER A 75 -22.19 -53.09 -20.38
N SER A 76 -20.86 -53.01 -20.44
CA SER A 76 -19.95 -52.71 -21.57
C SER A 76 -20.17 -51.57 -22.62
N ARG A 77 -19.11 -50.73 -22.72
CA ARG A 77 -18.37 -50.27 -23.93
C ARG A 77 -18.97 -49.26 -24.95
N SER A 78 -18.40 -48.05 -24.86
CA SER A 78 -17.66 -47.29 -25.91
C SER A 78 -18.36 -46.59 -27.10
N GLN A 79 -17.91 -45.34 -27.29
CA GLN A 79 -17.84 -44.47 -28.48
C GLN A 79 -19.04 -43.58 -28.89
N ASP A 80 -18.76 -42.29 -28.74
CA ASP A 80 -18.94 -41.17 -29.69
C ASP A 80 -20.31 -40.55 -29.97
N ASN A 81 -20.34 -39.22 -29.75
CA ASN A 81 -21.17 -38.20 -30.40
C ASN A 81 -22.70 -38.39 -30.39
N PHE A 82 -23.40 -37.70 -29.48
CA PHE A 82 -24.15 -36.46 -29.79
C PHE A 82 -24.84 -35.92 -28.52
N SER A 83 -24.69 -34.63 -28.24
CA SER A 83 -25.46 -33.95 -27.17
C SER A 83 -25.97 -32.60 -27.63
N ARG A 84 -27.28 -32.49 -27.87
CA ARG A 84 -28.02 -31.23 -28.00
C ARG A 84 -29.21 -31.22 -27.05
N TYR A 85 -29.47 -30.05 -26.48
CA TYR A 85 -30.62 -29.70 -25.62
C TYR A 85 -30.76 -30.47 -24.30
N ASN A 86 -30.59 -29.73 -23.19
CA ASN A 86 -31.79 -29.37 -22.44
C ASN A 86 -31.64 -27.98 -21.79
N LEU A 87 -32.77 -27.37 -21.40
CA LEU A 87 -32.84 -26.00 -20.86
C LEU A 87 -32.62 -25.97 -19.34
N PRO A 88 -32.13 -24.85 -18.77
CA PRO A 88 -32.04 -24.66 -17.33
C PRO A 88 -33.42 -24.41 -16.70
N LEU A 89 -33.66 -24.98 -15.53
CA LEU A 89 -34.84 -24.66 -14.72
C LEU A 89 -34.61 -23.35 -13.97
N VAL A 90 -35.51 -22.38 -14.14
CA VAL A 90 -35.51 -21.12 -13.37
C VAL A 90 -36.56 -21.21 -12.26
N VAL A 91 -36.16 -20.91 -11.03
CA VAL A 91 -37.08 -20.75 -9.90
C VAL A 91 -37.07 -19.29 -9.47
N LEU A 92 -38.19 -18.58 -9.70
CA LEU A 92 -38.43 -17.29 -9.05
C LEU A 92 -38.96 -17.51 -7.63
N ALA A 93 -38.54 -16.65 -6.71
CA ALA A 93 -39.28 -16.35 -5.49
C ALA A 93 -39.45 -14.82 -5.43
N ALA A 94 -40.69 -14.35 -5.43
CA ALA A 94 -41.00 -12.92 -5.44
C ALA A 94 -41.16 -12.36 -4.02
N ALA A 95 -40.69 -11.13 -3.79
CA ALA A 95 -40.96 -10.38 -2.57
C ALA A 95 -42.13 -9.42 -2.81
N CYS A 96 -43.27 -9.66 -2.16
CA CYS A 96 -44.43 -8.77 -2.25
C CYS A 96 -44.27 -7.55 -1.33
N THR A 97 -44.43 -6.34 -1.89
CA THR A 97 -44.54 -5.10 -1.12
C THR A 97 -45.92 -4.96 -0.50
N GLY A 98 -46.00 -4.61 0.79
CA GLY A 98 -47.25 -4.26 1.48
C GLY A 98 -47.09 -2.99 2.31
N THR A 99 -47.90 -1.98 2.04
CA THR A 99 -47.87 -0.66 2.70
C THR A 99 -48.89 -0.56 3.83
N CYS A 100 -48.55 0.13 4.92
CA CYS A 100 -49.55 0.71 5.83
C CYS A 100 -49.03 2.01 6.47
N GLN A 101 -49.92 2.97 6.71
CA GLN A 101 -49.61 4.29 7.28
C GLN A 101 -49.99 4.34 8.77
N ALA A 102 -49.24 5.07 9.61
CA ALA A 102 -49.77 5.59 10.87
C ALA A 102 -49.00 6.83 11.36
N ALA A 103 -49.75 7.74 11.98
CA ALA A 103 -49.38 9.10 12.36
C ALA A 103 -48.30 9.26 13.45
N THR A 104 -47.57 10.38 13.32
CA THR A 104 -47.28 11.40 14.35
C THR A 104 -47.69 11.12 15.81
N LEU A 105 -46.76 11.34 16.76
CA LEU A 105 -46.96 12.30 17.88
C LEU A 105 -45.69 12.57 18.72
N THR A 106 -45.73 13.63 19.53
CA THR A 106 -44.62 14.16 20.34
C THR A 106 -44.83 13.96 21.86
N ARG A 107 -43.72 13.77 22.61
CA ARG A 107 -43.38 14.39 23.93
C ARG A 107 -42.14 13.67 24.52
N LYS A 108 -41.07 14.39 24.88
CA LYS A 108 -40.81 15.06 26.18
C LYS A 108 -40.73 14.11 27.39
N ALA A 109 -39.48 13.87 27.82
CA ALA A 109 -38.94 13.87 29.19
C ALA A 109 -39.75 13.29 30.37
N VAL A 110 -39.04 12.53 31.22
CA VAL A 110 -38.85 12.83 32.66
C VAL A 110 -37.59 12.12 33.16
N ALA A 111 -36.92 12.69 34.16
CA ALA A 111 -35.74 12.10 34.80
C ALA A 111 -36.13 11.28 36.04
N PHE A 112 -35.27 10.34 36.45
CA PHE A 112 -35.28 9.76 37.80
C PHE A 112 -33.90 9.81 38.42
N THR A 113 -33.85 10.09 39.72
CA THR A 113 -32.63 10.27 40.50
C THR A 113 -32.52 9.23 41.62
N ASN A 114 -31.28 8.88 41.95
CA ASN A 114 -30.80 8.42 43.26
C ASN A 114 -31.59 7.33 44.03
N VAL A 115 -30.99 6.14 44.13
CA VAL A 115 -30.89 5.39 45.41
C VAL A 115 -29.42 4.97 45.57
N ALA A 116 -28.94 4.85 46.82
CA ALA A 116 -27.55 4.55 47.16
C ALA A 116 -27.44 3.34 48.11
N ALA A 117 -26.20 3.03 48.54
CA ALA A 117 -25.78 1.91 49.39
C ALA A 117 -25.70 0.54 48.66
N THR A 118 -24.90 -0.45 49.10
CA THR A 118 -24.16 -0.58 50.39
C THR A 118 -22.77 -1.22 50.21
N ARG A 119 -21.88 -1.07 51.19
CA ARG A 119 -20.58 -1.78 51.29
C ARG A 119 -20.76 -3.24 51.72
N GLU A 120 -19.84 -4.11 51.30
CA GLU A 120 -19.41 -5.27 52.10
C GLU A 120 -17.88 -5.48 52.06
N ARG A 121 -17.34 -6.54 52.68
CA ARG A 121 -15.98 -6.53 53.27
C ARG A 121 -15.11 -7.80 53.09
N LEU A 122 -13.79 -7.55 52.97
CA LEU A 122 -12.66 -8.39 53.45
C LEU A 122 -12.42 -9.75 52.75
N PRO A 123 -11.27 -10.45 52.97
CA PRO A 123 -10.14 -10.15 53.87
C PRO A 123 -8.75 -10.04 53.21
N GLN A 124 -7.78 -9.53 54.00
CA GLN A 124 -6.35 -9.59 53.70
C GLN A 124 -5.71 -10.90 54.22
N ARG A 125 -4.57 -11.29 53.64
CA ARG A 125 -3.43 -11.84 54.40
C ARG A 125 -2.13 -11.17 53.96
N ALA A 126 -1.24 -10.90 54.90
CA ALA A 126 0.02 -10.19 54.67
C ALA A 126 1.14 -10.80 55.51
N ARG A 127 2.37 -10.75 54.99
CA ARG A 127 3.67 -10.65 55.68
C ARG A 127 4.81 -10.79 54.66
N ALA A 128 6.01 -10.25 54.85
CA ALA A 128 6.46 -9.03 55.54
C ALA A 128 7.98 -8.93 55.36
N MET A 129 8.53 -7.73 55.19
CA MET A 129 9.78 -7.24 55.81
C MET A 129 10.12 -5.87 55.22
N ALA A 130 10.18 -4.85 56.07
CA ALA A 130 10.74 -3.53 55.79
C ALA A 130 11.26 -2.95 57.10
N VAL A 131 12.39 -2.24 57.10
CA VAL A 131 12.82 -1.43 58.25
C VAL A 131 13.82 -0.34 57.84
N LEU A 132 13.48 0.91 58.22
CA LEU A 132 14.32 2.08 58.54
C LEU A 132 15.41 2.59 57.56
N THR A 133 14.99 3.52 56.71
CA THR A 133 15.38 4.95 56.73
C THR A 133 16.74 5.39 57.33
N ALA A 134 17.54 6.10 56.51
CA ALA A 134 18.27 7.32 56.88
C ALA A 134 18.51 8.16 55.61
N GLY A 135 18.92 9.42 55.74
CA GLY A 135 19.19 10.32 54.59
C GLY A 135 20.41 11.22 54.80
N LEU A 136 20.51 12.29 53.98
CA LEU A 136 21.59 13.28 53.85
C LEU A 136 22.78 12.86 52.93
N PRO A 137 23.52 13.84 52.34
CA PRO A 137 23.82 13.80 50.90
C PRO A 137 25.27 13.49 50.53
N LEU A 138 25.49 13.21 49.24
CA LEU A 138 26.83 13.04 48.65
C LEU A 138 27.26 14.27 47.83
N SER A 139 28.44 14.79 48.15
CA SER A 139 29.24 15.66 47.27
C SER A 139 30.08 14.82 46.29
N PRO A 140 30.63 15.40 45.21
CA PRO A 140 31.34 14.64 44.18
C PRO A 140 32.71 14.15 44.66
N GLU A 141 32.94 12.83 44.60
CA GLU A 141 34.25 12.23 44.89
C GLU A 141 35.17 12.13 43.66
N ASN A 142 36.46 11.91 43.91
CA ASN A 142 37.56 12.09 42.98
C ASN A 142 37.76 10.87 42.04
N PRO A 143 37.84 11.05 40.69
CA PRO A 143 37.96 9.96 39.72
C PRO A 143 39.07 8.92 39.97
N LYS A 144 40.14 9.27 40.70
CA LYS A 144 41.29 8.39 40.91
C LYS A 144 41.02 7.14 41.77
N GLN A 145 39.97 7.09 42.59
CA GLN A 145 39.66 5.89 43.39
C GLN A 145 38.93 4.78 42.59
N ILE A 146 38.20 5.13 41.53
CA ILE A 146 37.44 4.14 40.73
C ILE A 146 38.40 3.14 40.05
N SER A 147 39.58 3.61 39.63
CA SER A 147 40.58 2.79 38.91
C SER A 147 41.16 1.62 39.71
N GLN A 148 41.02 1.58 41.04
CA GLN A 148 41.63 0.53 41.87
C GLN A 148 40.69 -0.64 42.23
N LYS A 149 39.38 -0.55 41.94
CA LYS A 149 38.41 -1.64 42.23
C LYS A 149 38.03 -2.52 41.03
N ALA A 150 38.46 -2.19 39.81
CA ALA A 150 38.15 -2.97 38.61
C ALA A 150 38.88 -4.34 38.51
N GLY A 151 39.86 -4.60 39.37
CA GLY A 151 40.76 -5.76 39.24
C GLY A 151 40.26 -7.12 39.73
N GLN A 152 39.05 -7.21 40.31
CA GLN A 152 38.58 -8.41 41.03
C GLN A 152 37.33 -9.10 40.43
N LEU A 153 37.00 -8.85 39.16
CA LEU A 153 35.86 -9.49 38.49
C LEU A 153 36.25 -10.70 37.61
N PRO A 154 35.45 -11.79 37.61
CA PRO A 154 35.65 -12.98 36.77
C PRO A 154 35.72 -12.70 35.26
N ALA A 155 36.19 -13.69 34.50
CA ALA A 155 36.59 -13.51 33.10
C ALA A 155 35.42 -13.25 32.12
N GLU A 156 34.24 -13.81 32.39
CA GLU A 156 33.12 -13.82 31.43
C GLU A 156 32.41 -12.46 31.28
N SER A 157 32.56 -11.54 32.24
CA SER A 157 31.94 -10.21 32.20
C SER A 157 32.72 -9.17 31.37
N ARG A 158 33.84 -9.54 30.73
CA ARG A 158 34.83 -8.57 30.22
C ARG A 158 34.55 -7.97 28.83
N ARG A 159 33.50 -8.38 28.12
CA ARG A 159 33.18 -7.82 26.78
C ARG A 159 32.26 -6.60 26.78
N SER A 160 31.49 -6.35 27.85
CA SER A 160 30.50 -5.25 27.89
C SER A 160 31.01 -3.94 28.51
N ALA A 161 32.30 -3.86 28.88
CA ALA A 161 32.91 -2.68 29.52
C ALA A 161 33.91 -1.93 28.62
N ALA A 162 34.08 -2.35 27.36
CA ALA A 162 35.07 -1.79 26.43
C ALA A 162 34.51 -0.76 25.42
N ILE A 163 33.19 -0.52 25.42
CA ILE A 163 32.50 0.40 24.48
C ILE A 163 31.74 1.51 25.24
N MET A 164 32.35 2.06 26.30
CA MET A 164 31.91 3.28 26.99
C MET A 164 33.10 4.14 27.49
N ALA A 165 34.24 4.08 26.80
CA ALA A 165 35.48 4.73 27.23
C ALA A 165 36.31 5.34 26.08
N LEU A 166 35.64 5.94 25.07
CA LEU A 166 36.32 6.49 23.88
C LEU A 166 35.65 7.76 23.31
N SER A 167 35.24 8.68 24.19
CA SER A 167 34.60 9.96 23.82
C SER A 167 34.84 11.10 24.82
N ALA A 168 36.04 11.16 25.43
CA ALA A 168 36.37 12.12 26.50
C ALA A 168 37.80 12.72 26.44
N SER A 169 38.26 13.09 25.23
CA SER A 169 39.43 13.96 24.99
C SER A 169 39.36 14.43 23.52
N GLN A 170 39.68 15.66 23.12
CA GLN A 170 40.52 16.71 23.74
C GLN A 170 39.88 18.11 23.60
N ALA A 171 40.36 19.09 24.37
CA ALA A 171 40.04 20.52 24.22
C ALA A 171 41.18 21.39 24.82
N VAL A 172 41.06 22.74 24.72
CA VAL A 172 41.93 23.80 25.33
C VAL A 172 43.23 24.11 24.53
N PRO A 173 43.63 25.40 24.29
CA PRO A 173 42.87 26.65 24.11
C PRO A 173 43.43 27.60 22.99
N GLY A 174 42.88 28.83 22.81
CA GLY A 174 43.71 29.98 22.36
C GLY A 174 43.10 31.04 21.42
N ALA A 175 42.71 32.19 22.00
CA ALA A 175 42.31 33.47 21.37
C ALA A 175 43.44 34.13 20.50
N PRO A 176 43.23 35.22 19.69
CA PRO A 176 42.23 36.29 19.90
C PRO A 176 41.51 36.90 18.66
N SER A 177 40.68 37.91 18.95
CA SER A 177 39.74 38.61 18.05
C SER A 177 40.33 39.76 17.21
N GLN A 178 39.66 40.08 16.10
CA GLN A 178 39.48 41.47 15.64
C GLN A 178 38.04 41.75 15.19
N ARG A 179 37.67 43.04 15.12
CA ARG A 179 36.29 43.53 14.92
C ARG A 179 36.30 44.75 13.99
N ALA A 180 35.73 44.61 12.80
CA ALA A 180 35.30 45.69 11.90
C ALA A 180 34.03 45.17 11.17
N GLN A 181 32.88 45.85 11.11
CA GLN A 181 32.62 47.21 10.65
C GLN A 181 33.11 47.46 9.22
N ASN A 182 32.29 47.07 8.23
CA ASN A 182 31.64 48.00 7.30
C ASN A 182 30.69 47.22 6.36
N GLY A 183 29.61 47.86 5.94
CA GLY A 183 28.76 47.40 4.84
C GLY A 183 28.44 48.58 3.90
N PRO A 184 27.85 48.34 2.73
CA PRO A 184 27.18 49.38 1.94
C PRO A 184 25.69 49.10 1.71
N ASP A 185 24.89 50.15 1.58
CA ASP A 185 23.45 50.12 1.30
C ASP A 185 23.10 49.78 -0.17
N PRO A 186 21.86 49.33 -0.46
CA PRO A 186 21.38 49.03 -1.81
C PRO A 186 20.71 50.24 -2.51
N ALA A 187 21.04 50.45 -3.78
CA ALA A 187 20.37 51.40 -4.70
C ALA A 187 20.64 51.00 -6.17
N SER A 188 19.76 51.24 -7.15
CA SER A 188 18.32 51.57 -7.14
C SER A 188 17.75 51.50 -8.57
N ILE A 189 16.40 51.37 -8.72
CA ILE A 189 15.59 51.79 -9.90
C ILE A 189 15.80 50.95 -11.21
N PRO A 190 14.83 50.86 -12.16
CA PRO A 190 13.52 51.53 -12.26
C PRO A 190 12.28 50.60 -12.22
N GLN A 191 11.11 51.23 -12.02
CA GLN A 191 9.80 50.68 -12.41
C GLN A 191 9.44 51.07 -13.86
N VAL A 192 8.45 50.38 -14.44
CA VAL A 192 7.78 50.74 -15.70
C VAL A 192 6.28 50.77 -15.42
N ASP A 193 5.55 51.71 -16.04
CA ASP A 193 4.29 52.23 -15.52
C ASP A 193 3.16 52.18 -16.56
N ILE A 194 1.91 52.01 -16.09
CA ILE A 194 0.64 52.41 -16.75
C ILE A 194 0.25 51.64 -18.06
N PRO A 195 -1.06 51.50 -18.43
CA PRO A 195 -2.25 52.19 -17.92
C PRO A 195 -3.40 51.33 -17.34
N HIS A 196 -4.27 51.99 -16.59
CA HIS A 196 -5.66 51.58 -16.36
C HIS A 196 -6.52 51.72 -17.63
N ALA A 197 -7.53 50.86 -17.76
CA ALA A 197 -8.76 51.14 -18.51
C ALA A 197 -9.97 50.62 -17.71
N SER A 198 -11.11 51.30 -17.77
CA SER A 198 -12.30 50.99 -16.98
C SER A 198 -13.46 50.43 -17.82
N ASP A 199 -14.46 49.91 -17.11
CA ASP A 199 -15.84 49.70 -17.56
C ASP A 199 -16.12 48.85 -18.81
N CYS A 200 -16.72 47.67 -18.57
CA CYS A 200 -18.02 47.40 -19.17
C CYS A 200 -18.86 46.45 -18.30
N TRP A 201 -20.17 46.67 -18.24
CA TRP A 201 -21.09 45.90 -17.39
C TRP A 201 -21.58 44.62 -18.06
N PHE A 202 -21.73 43.55 -17.28
CA PHE A 202 -22.91 42.69 -17.42
C PHE A 202 -23.37 42.11 -16.08
N LYS A 203 -24.63 42.30 -15.74
CA LYS A 203 -25.27 41.67 -14.57
C LYS A 203 -25.99 40.41 -15.01
N MET A 204 -25.74 39.28 -14.36
CA MET A 204 -26.67 38.15 -14.38
C MET A 204 -26.84 37.57 -12.99
N LYS A 205 -28.08 37.55 -12.49
CA LYS A 205 -28.42 36.96 -11.19
C LYS A 205 -28.46 35.44 -11.34
N ILE A 206 -27.78 34.72 -10.44
CA ILE A 206 -28.04 33.28 -10.26
C ILE A 206 -29.14 33.15 -9.21
N THR A 207 -30.35 32.83 -9.66
CA THR A 207 -31.44 32.35 -8.79
C THR A 207 -31.44 30.83 -8.76
N THR A 208 -31.75 30.27 -7.60
CA THR A 208 -31.75 28.83 -7.32
C THR A 208 -32.86 28.04 -8.01
N ALA A 209 -32.68 26.71 -8.04
CA ALA A 209 -33.66 25.64 -8.28
C ALA A 209 -33.91 25.17 -9.73
N SER A 210 -33.45 23.94 -10.01
CA SER A 210 -34.15 22.86 -10.73
C SER A 210 -33.39 21.55 -10.43
N LEU A 211 -33.95 20.64 -9.63
CA LEU A 211 -34.92 19.60 -9.97
C LEU A 211 -34.30 18.38 -10.67
N LEU A 212 -34.36 17.25 -9.97
CA LEU A 212 -33.85 15.94 -10.38
C LEU A 212 -34.82 15.29 -11.37
N ALA A 213 -34.31 14.75 -12.48
CA ALA A 213 -35.11 14.03 -13.47
C ALA A 213 -34.48 12.66 -13.77
N LEU A 214 -35.09 11.60 -13.24
CA LEU A 214 -34.75 10.21 -13.57
C LEU A 214 -35.42 9.81 -14.89
N ALA A 215 -34.67 9.19 -15.80
CA ALA A 215 -35.19 8.68 -17.07
C ALA A 215 -34.82 7.20 -17.25
N LEU A 216 -35.80 6.32 -17.07
CA LEU A 216 -35.73 4.90 -17.44
C LEU A 216 -36.41 4.70 -18.81
N PRO A 217 -35.77 4.04 -19.78
CA PRO A 217 -36.46 3.55 -20.97
C PRO A 217 -37.30 2.31 -20.63
N GLY A 218 -38.62 2.38 -20.85
CA GLY A 218 -39.54 1.25 -20.63
C GLY A 218 -39.60 0.28 -21.81
N LEU A 219 -40.07 -0.94 -21.54
CA LEU A 219 -40.43 -1.92 -22.59
C LEU A 219 -41.66 -1.45 -23.39
N ALA A 220 -41.63 -1.71 -24.69
CA ALA A 220 -42.82 -1.81 -25.54
C ALA A 220 -42.62 -3.00 -26.49
N ALA A 221 -43.70 -3.71 -26.86
CA ALA A 221 -43.60 -4.99 -27.56
C ALA A 221 -44.65 -5.14 -28.68
N ALA A 222 -44.29 -5.97 -29.66
CA ALA A 222 -45.13 -6.58 -30.71
C ALA A 222 -45.82 -5.65 -31.74
N GLY A 223 -45.41 -5.83 -32.99
CA GLY A 223 -46.13 -5.47 -34.22
C GLY A 223 -45.56 -6.34 -35.35
N ASP A 224 -46.41 -7.07 -36.06
CA ASP A 224 -46.01 -8.19 -36.94
C ASP A 224 -46.09 -7.85 -38.44
N GLY A 225 -45.37 -8.61 -39.27
CA GLY A 225 -45.60 -8.71 -40.71
C GLY A 225 -44.47 -8.24 -41.64
N GLY A 226 -44.08 -9.10 -42.58
CA GLY A 226 -43.36 -8.72 -43.82
C GLY A 226 -41.94 -9.26 -43.95
N GLY A 227 -41.76 -10.40 -44.62
CA GLY A 227 -40.45 -10.95 -44.97
C GLY A 227 -39.91 -10.45 -46.31
N GLY A 228 -38.59 -10.24 -46.40
CA GLY A 228 -37.87 -9.94 -47.64
C GLY A 228 -36.37 -10.12 -47.44
N GLY A 229 -35.72 -10.98 -48.25
CA GLY A 229 -34.33 -11.38 -48.04
C GLY A 229 -33.31 -10.41 -48.65
N GLY A 230 -32.18 -10.21 -47.95
CA GLY A 230 -31.01 -9.49 -48.45
C GLY A 230 -29.75 -9.83 -47.64
N GLY A 231 -28.77 -10.48 -48.27
CA GLY A 231 -27.51 -10.85 -47.62
C GLY A 231 -26.53 -9.69 -47.54
N GLY A 232 -25.85 -9.50 -46.39
CA GLY A 232 -24.94 -8.38 -46.17
C GLY A 232 -24.06 -8.54 -44.91
N GLY A 233 -23.29 -9.62 -44.83
CA GLY A 233 -22.42 -9.88 -43.67
C GLY A 233 -21.05 -9.20 -43.74
N GLY A 234 -20.46 -8.89 -42.58
CA GLY A 234 -19.01 -8.67 -42.44
C GLY A 234 -18.49 -7.22 -42.44
N GLY A 235 -18.89 -6.40 -41.46
CA GLY A 235 -18.39 -5.01 -41.31
C GLY A 235 -17.27 -4.75 -40.29
N GLY A 236 -16.89 -5.73 -39.45
CA GLY A 236 -16.08 -5.45 -38.25
C GLY A 236 -14.59 -5.84 -38.25
N ALA A 237 -14.15 -6.72 -39.16
CA ALA A 237 -12.93 -7.53 -38.93
C ALA A 237 -11.65 -7.08 -39.67
N SER A 238 -11.70 -6.04 -40.52
CA SER A 238 -10.58 -5.71 -41.43
C SER A 238 -9.42 -4.93 -40.80
N TRP A 239 -9.67 -4.08 -39.80
CA TRP A 239 -8.71 -3.07 -39.32
C TRP A 239 -7.46 -3.60 -38.59
N HIS A 240 -7.33 -4.91 -38.35
CA HIS A 240 -6.22 -5.52 -37.60
C HIS A 240 -5.44 -6.61 -38.37
N SER A 241 -5.91 -7.02 -39.55
CA SER A 241 -5.32 -8.14 -40.32
C SER A 241 -3.85 -7.92 -40.70
N HIS A 242 -3.46 -6.68 -41.00
CA HIS A 242 -2.13 -6.33 -41.53
C HIS A 242 -1.07 -6.05 -40.44
N LYS A 243 -1.43 -5.97 -39.15
CA LYS A 243 -0.45 -5.73 -38.09
C LYS A 243 0.43 -6.97 -37.85
N LYS A 244 1.74 -6.78 -37.74
CA LYS A 244 2.66 -7.86 -37.32
C LYS A 244 2.54 -8.09 -35.81
N TYR A 245 2.82 -9.32 -35.37
CA TYR A 245 2.96 -9.58 -33.93
C TYR A 245 4.02 -8.67 -33.31
N VAL A 246 3.82 -8.30 -32.05
CA VAL A 246 4.82 -7.55 -31.26
C VAL A 246 6.13 -8.34 -31.19
N SER A 247 7.25 -7.64 -31.02
CA SER A 247 8.57 -8.22 -30.80
C SER A 247 9.40 -7.23 -29.99
N SER A 248 10.09 -7.70 -28.95
CA SER A 248 10.74 -6.83 -27.95
C SER A 248 11.61 -5.74 -28.57
N GLU A 249 12.52 -6.09 -29.48
CA GLU A 249 13.45 -5.14 -30.11
C GLU A 249 12.71 -4.00 -30.83
N LYS A 250 11.59 -4.31 -31.49
CA LYS A 250 10.78 -3.31 -32.20
C LYS A 250 9.94 -2.46 -31.24
N LEU A 251 9.43 -3.03 -30.14
CA LEU A 251 8.69 -2.24 -29.15
C LEU A 251 9.63 -1.28 -28.42
N GLN A 252 10.80 -1.78 -27.97
CA GLN A 252 11.89 -0.97 -27.41
C GLN A 252 12.36 0.14 -28.36
N SER A 253 12.48 -0.13 -29.66
CA SER A 253 12.94 0.87 -30.65
C SER A 253 12.00 2.08 -30.81
N LEU A 254 10.75 1.96 -30.35
CA LEU A 254 9.77 3.04 -30.37
C LEU A 254 9.78 3.90 -29.11
N ILE A 255 10.46 3.47 -28.04
CA ILE A 255 10.62 4.22 -26.79
C ILE A 255 11.80 5.19 -26.93
N ARG A 256 11.52 6.49 -26.81
CA ARG A 256 12.48 7.57 -27.05
C ARG A 256 12.36 8.64 -25.97
N THR A 257 13.48 9.10 -25.42
CA THR A 257 13.54 10.08 -24.33
C THR A 257 12.68 11.32 -24.59
N LYS A 258 12.67 11.84 -25.83
CA LYS A 258 11.83 13.00 -26.19
C LYS A 258 10.32 12.77 -26.03
N ASP A 259 9.82 11.55 -26.19
CA ASP A 259 8.40 11.24 -26.01
C ASP A 259 8.06 10.98 -24.52
N LEU A 260 9.07 10.65 -23.71
CA LEU A 260 8.99 10.55 -22.24
C LEU A 260 8.99 11.96 -21.62
N VAL A 261 10.00 12.78 -21.93
CA VAL A 261 10.10 14.19 -21.49
C VAL A 261 8.89 15.01 -21.92
N ALA A 262 8.38 14.84 -23.15
CA ALA A 262 7.15 15.52 -23.58
C ALA A 262 5.89 15.05 -22.82
N GLY A 263 5.89 13.82 -22.28
CA GLY A 263 4.84 13.32 -21.39
C GLY A 263 4.97 13.88 -19.96
N ALA A 264 6.17 13.84 -19.38
CA ALA A 264 6.47 14.43 -18.08
C ALA A 264 6.15 15.94 -18.06
N GLN A 265 6.60 16.69 -19.07
CA GLN A 265 6.24 18.09 -19.27
C GLN A 265 4.72 18.30 -19.43
N LYS A 266 3.99 17.32 -20.00
CA LYS A 266 2.52 17.41 -20.10
C LYS A 266 1.86 17.29 -18.73
N LEU A 267 2.37 16.44 -17.83
CA LEU A 267 1.92 16.36 -16.44
C LEU A 267 2.30 17.62 -15.66
N GLN A 268 3.54 18.11 -15.79
CA GLN A 268 4.00 19.38 -15.20
C GLN A 268 3.08 20.54 -15.59
N ASN A 269 2.74 20.65 -16.88
CA ASN A 269 1.86 21.70 -17.38
C ASN A 269 0.43 21.55 -16.86
N ILE A 270 -0.04 20.33 -16.57
CA ILE A 270 -1.33 20.08 -15.92
C ILE A 270 -1.27 20.51 -14.45
N ALA A 271 -0.24 20.10 -13.70
CA ALA A 271 -0.06 20.47 -12.29
C ALA A 271 0.04 22.01 -12.13
N ASN A 272 0.93 22.66 -12.88
CA ASN A 272 1.14 24.11 -12.85
C ASN A 272 -0.16 24.89 -13.13
N ALA A 273 -0.97 24.44 -14.09
CA ALA A 273 -2.25 25.07 -14.43
C ALA A 273 -3.38 24.78 -13.42
N SER A 274 -3.13 24.01 -12.36
CA SER A 274 -4.17 23.45 -11.47
C SER A 274 -3.91 23.63 -9.97
N GLY A 275 -2.82 24.29 -9.56
CA GLY A 275 -2.43 24.49 -8.16
C GLY A 275 -1.00 24.07 -7.81
N GLY A 276 -0.27 23.46 -8.75
CA GLY A 276 1.10 22.99 -8.56
C GLY A 276 1.23 21.48 -8.29
N ASN A 277 0.12 20.76 -8.14
CA ASN A 277 0.07 19.33 -7.84
C ASN A 277 -0.94 18.54 -8.71
N ARG A 278 -0.98 17.21 -8.50
CA ARG A 278 -1.98 16.30 -9.05
C ARG A 278 -2.69 15.47 -7.96
N ALA A 279 -2.86 15.98 -6.74
CA ALA A 279 -3.51 15.23 -5.66
C ALA A 279 -4.92 14.73 -6.02
N PHE A 280 -5.32 13.54 -5.55
CA PHE A 280 -6.51 12.86 -6.10
C PHE A 280 -7.80 13.71 -5.98
N GLY A 281 -8.65 13.60 -6.99
CA GLY A 281 -9.87 14.42 -7.09
C GLY A 281 -9.64 15.92 -7.29
N SER A 282 -8.40 16.43 -7.26
CA SER A 282 -8.09 17.83 -7.56
C SER A 282 -8.32 18.17 -9.04
N LYS A 283 -8.20 19.47 -9.37
CA LYS A 283 -8.19 19.94 -10.76
C LYS A 283 -7.01 19.37 -11.56
N GLY A 284 -5.86 19.11 -10.92
CA GLY A 284 -4.67 18.55 -11.58
C GLY A 284 -4.83 17.07 -11.89
N HIS A 285 -5.33 16.30 -10.93
CA HIS A 285 -5.63 14.88 -11.11
C HIS A 285 -6.71 14.65 -12.17
N ASN A 286 -7.86 15.32 -12.06
CA ASN A 286 -8.96 15.16 -13.01
C ASN A 286 -8.56 15.50 -14.46
N ARG A 287 -7.68 16.49 -14.66
CA ARG A 287 -7.10 16.81 -15.98
C ARG A 287 -6.09 15.77 -16.48
N THR A 288 -5.42 15.06 -15.58
CA THR A 288 -4.48 13.97 -15.87
C THR A 288 -5.24 12.71 -16.28
N VAL A 289 -6.23 12.29 -15.50
CA VAL A 289 -7.24 11.28 -15.86
C VAL A 289 -7.81 11.54 -17.25
N ASP A 290 -8.27 12.77 -17.54
CA ASP A 290 -8.82 13.12 -18.85
C ASP A 290 -7.79 13.12 -19.98
N TYR A 291 -6.52 13.47 -19.70
CA TYR A 291 -5.42 13.38 -20.65
C TYR A 291 -5.11 11.92 -21.03
N LEU A 292 -5.00 11.04 -20.03
CA LEU A 292 -4.76 9.61 -20.21
C LEU A 292 -5.90 8.96 -20.98
N TYR A 293 -7.14 9.13 -20.52
CA TYR A 293 -8.34 8.59 -21.16
C TYR A 293 -8.46 9.00 -22.63
N LYS A 294 -8.30 10.29 -22.95
CA LYS A 294 -8.39 10.80 -24.33
C LYS A 294 -7.23 10.29 -25.19
N THR A 295 -6.01 10.24 -24.65
CA THR A 295 -4.83 9.74 -25.36
C THR A 295 -4.99 8.28 -25.75
N LEU A 296 -5.46 7.43 -24.83
CA LEU A 296 -5.64 5.99 -25.05
C LEU A 296 -6.84 5.69 -25.97
N THR A 297 -7.94 6.42 -25.80
CA THR A 297 -9.15 6.28 -26.65
C THR A 297 -8.85 6.61 -28.11
N ASN A 298 -8.06 7.66 -28.37
CA ASN A 298 -7.67 8.10 -29.70
C ASN A 298 -6.71 7.15 -30.43
N LEU A 299 -6.15 6.13 -29.75
CA LEU A 299 -5.41 5.04 -30.41
C LEU A 299 -6.36 4.03 -31.08
N HIS A 300 -7.64 4.03 -30.72
CA HIS A 300 -8.73 3.13 -31.15
C HIS A 300 -8.47 1.61 -30.95
N TYR A 301 -7.28 1.23 -30.50
CA TYR A 301 -6.79 -0.14 -30.26
C TYR A 301 -7.19 -0.69 -28.89
N TYR A 302 -7.54 0.19 -27.94
CA TYR A 302 -7.93 -0.17 -26.59
C TYR A 302 -9.44 0.01 -26.37
N THR A 303 -10.05 -0.88 -25.59
CA THR A 303 -11.27 -0.59 -24.83
C THR A 303 -10.83 0.19 -23.61
N VAL A 304 -11.30 1.43 -23.48
CA VAL A 304 -10.85 2.36 -22.44
C VAL A 304 -12.01 2.75 -21.54
N THR A 305 -11.83 2.58 -20.24
CA THR A 305 -12.82 2.85 -19.19
C THR A 305 -12.24 3.86 -18.20
N LYS A 306 -13.03 4.85 -17.79
CA LYS A 306 -12.82 5.56 -16.52
C LYS A 306 -13.70 4.88 -15.48
N GLN A 307 -13.09 4.22 -14.50
CA GLN A 307 -13.81 3.54 -13.41
C GLN A 307 -13.99 4.54 -12.28
N PRO A 308 -15.21 5.08 -12.04
CA PRO A 308 -15.45 6.01 -10.95
C PRO A 308 -15.43 5.29 -9.60
N PHE A 309 -14.89 5.97 -8.60
CA PHE A 309 -15.01 5.60 -7.19
C PHE A 309 -15.01 6.87 -6.33
N THR A 310 -15.54 6.80 -5.11
CA THR A 310 -15.63 7.95 -4.18
C THR A 310 -14.87 7.62 -2.92
N GLU A 311 -13.92 8.47 -2.55
CA GLU A 311 -13.08 8.30 -1.36
C GLU A 311 -12.94 9.61 -0.60
N ILE A 312 -12.55 9.54 0.67
CA ILE A 312 -12.48 10.71 1.55
C ILE A 312 -11.11 11.36 1.43
N TYR A 313 -11.06 12.51 0.76
CA TYR A 313 -9.90 13.37 0.68
C TYR A 313 -9.69 14.09 2.01
N SER A 314 -8.41 14.22 2.41
CA SER A 314 -7.98 15.03 3.53
C SER A 314 -6.68 15.74 3.18
N ASP A 315 -6.52 16.99 3.57
CA ASP A 315 -5.37 17.84 3.25
C ASP A 315 -5.40 19.09 4.12
N GLY A 316 -4.30 19.83 4.22
CA GLY A 316 -4.29 21.09 4.96
C GLY A 316 -2.96 21.81 5.08
N THR A 317 -2.97 22.92 5.83
CA THR A 317 -1.78 23.62 6.32
C THR A 317 -1.95 23.93 7.80
N ALA A 318 -0.86 23.86 8.57
CA ALA A 318 -0.83 24.21 9.98
C ALA A 318 0.22 25.29 10.24
N ILE A 319 -0.14 26.26 11.09
CA ILE A 319 0.77 27.26 11.64
C ILE A 319 0.64 27.15 13.16
N LEU A 320 1.70 26.67 13.82
CA LEU A 320 1.82 26.62 15.27
C LEU A 320 2.84 27.66 15.74
N THR A 321 2.48 28.39 16.79
CA THR A 321 3.44 29.21 17.55
C THR A 321 3.33 28.90 19.04
N ILE A 322 4.48 28.84 19.72
CA ILE A 322 4.59 28.65 21.17
C ILE A 322 5.37 29.84 21.73
N ASP A 323 4.78 30.54 22.70
CA ASP A 323 5.25 31.84 23.23
C ASP A 323 5.56 32.87 22.11
N GLY A 324 4.84 32.78 20.99
CA GLY A 324 5.03 33.61 19.79
C GLY A 324 6.14 33.17 18.83
N ALA A 325 6.97 32.17 19.20
CA ALA A 325 7.95 31.58 18.29
C ALA A 325 7.29 30.50 17.40
N PRO A 326 7.53 30.48 16.08
CA PRO A 326 6.99 29.44 15.20
C PRO A 326 7.65 28.08 15.44
N ILE A 327 6.87 27.01 15.40
CA ILE A 327 7.33 25.62 15.49
C ILE A 327 6.80 24.84 14.28
N VAL A 328 7.60 23.88 13.78
CA VAL A 328 7.19 22.98 12.70
C VAL A 328 6.09 22.06 13.22
N ALA A 329 4.95 22.02 12.51
CA ALA A 329 3.77 21.26 12.92
C ALA A 329 3.34 20.30 11.82
N GLY A 330 3.53 19.01 12.05
CA GLY A 330 3.03 17.95 11.17
C GLY A 330 1.51 17.81 11.31
N ILE A 331 0.81 17.71 10.18
CA ILE A 331 -0.65 17.56 10.20
C ILE A 331 -1.00 16.10 10.49
N MET A 332 -2.09 15.90 11.24
CA MET A 332 -2.71 14.60 11.46
C MET A 332 -3.89 14.43 10.50
N THR A 333 -3.88 13.39 9.66
CA THR A 333 -4.93 13.14 8.67
C THR A 333 -6.31 13.02 9.30
N TYR A 334 -7.30 13.61 8.62
CA TYR A 334 -8.67 13.78 9.11
C TYR A 334 -8.82 14.69 10.34
N THR A 335 -7.79 15.45 10.73
CA THR A 335 -7.98 16.55 11.68
C THR A 335 -9.00 17.55 11.13
N PRO A 336 -9.95 18.05 11.95
CA PRO A 336 -10.76 19.19 11.57
C PRO A 336 -9.86 20.44 11.49
N GLY A 337 -10.23 21.36 10.60
CA GLY A 337 -9.70 22.71 10.60
C GLY A 337 -10.22 23.52 11.80
N GLY A 338 -9.50 24.57 12.18
CA GLY A 338 -9.88 25.45 13.28
C GLY A 338 -8.77 26.42 13.67
N GLU A 339 -9.13 27.37 14.55
CA GLU A 339 -8.17 28.26 15.21
C GLU A 339 -8.32 28.08 16.73
N ALA A 340 -7.20 27.93 17.42
CA ALA A 340 -7.13 27.80 18.87
C ALA A 340 -5.97 28.65 19.40
N ALA A 341 -6.25 29.40 20.47
CA ALA A 341 -5.27 30.24 21.14
C ALA A 341 -5.48 30.15 22.65
N GLY A 342 -4.40 30.06 23.42
CA GLY A 342 -4.45 30.03 24.88
C GLY A 342 -3.36 29.15 25.51
N PRO A 343 -3.47 28.89 26.83
CA PRO A 343 -2.44 28.19 27.58
C PRO A 343 -2.29 26.74 27.09
N LEU A 344 -1.04 26.32 26.95
CA LEU A 344 -0.66 24.94 26.67
C LEU A 344 -0.56 24.17 27.98
N VAL A 345 -1.34 23.09 28.11
CA VAL A 345 -1.44 22.30 29.35
C VAL A 345 -1.01 20.86 29.08
N SER A 346 -0.02 20.37 29.84
CA SER A 346 0.42 18.98 29.73
C SER A 346 -0.67 18.02 30.21
N VAL A 347 -0.96 17.03 29.37
CA VAL A 347 -1.74 15.84 29.71
C VAL A 347 -0.81 14.83 30.41
N ALA A 348 -1.36 14.05 31.35
CA ALA A 348 -0.59 13.05 32.08
C ALA A 348 -0.35 11.78 31.24
N ASN A 349 0.60 10.95 31.69
CA ASN A 349 0.96 9.67 31.07
C ASN A 349 1.18 9.79 29.56
N VAL A 350 0.21 9.34 28.76
CA VAL A 350 0.20 9.37 27.29
C VAL A 350 -1.15 9.85 26.73
N GLY A 351 -2.06 10.39 27.53
CA GLY A 351 -3.39 10.85 27.08
C GLY A 351 -4.29 9.74 26.54
N CYS A 352 -4.14 8.51 27.03
CA CYS A 352 -4.93 7.37 26.55
C CYS A 352 -6.23 7.21 27.35
N ASP A 353 -6.20 7.53 28.63
CA ASP A 353 -7.36 7.50 29.51
C ASP A 353 -7.95 8.91 29.68
N ALA A 354 -9.28 9.01 29.80
CA ALA A 354 -9.93 10.29 30.09
C ALA A 354 -9.48 10.92 31.43
N ALA A 355 -8.93 10.11 32.34
CA ALA A 355 -8.35 10.54 33.61
C ALA A 355 -6.95 11.21 33.46
N ASP A 356 -6.28 11.07 32.31
CA ASP A 356 -5.00 11.73 32.04
C ASP A 356 -5.15 13.26 31.88
N TYR A 357 -6.37 13.74 31.65
CA TYR A 357 -6.66 15.12 31.26
C TYR A 357 -7.09 15.94 32.49
N PRO A 358 -6.26 16.90 32.95
CA PRO A 358 -6.57 17.68 34.14
C PRO A 358 -7.72 18.66 33.88
N ALA A 359 -8.48 19.02 34.92
CA ALA A 359 -9.62 19.95 34.80
C ALA A 359 -9.24 21.35 34.25
N SER A 360 -7.95 21.72 34.29
CA SER A 360 -7.38 22.94 33.69
C SER A 360 -7.24 22.89 32.16
N ILE A 361 -7.53 21.75 31.52
CA ILE A 361 -7.49 21.60 30.05
C ILE A 361 -8.66 22.31 29.35
N LYS A 362 -9.72 22.65 30.09
CA LYS A 362 -10.97 23.18 29.53
C LYS A 362 -10.80 24.61 29.03
N GLY A 363 -10.89 24.81 27.70
CA GLY A 363 -10.59 26.07 27.02
C GLY A 363 -9.12 26.20 26.59
N SER A 364 -8.27 25.26 27.00
CA SER A 364 -6.81 25.26 26.83
C SER A 364 -6.40 24.37 25.64
N ILE A 365 -5.13 24.42 25.25
CA ILE A 365 -4.55 23.52 24.24
C ILE A 365 -3.85 22.36 24.96
N ALA A 366 -4.10 21.13 24.53
CA ALA A 366 -3.57 19.93 25.18
C ALA A 366 -2.21 19.51 24.61
N LEU A 367 -1.16 19.44 25.44
CA LEU A 367 0.13 18.85 25.06
C LEU A 367 0.19 17.37 25.48
N ILE A 368 0.40 16.47 24.51
CA ILE A 368 0.21 15.02 24.70
C ILE A 368 1.43 14.25 24.17
N ALA A 369 1.93 13.27 24.91
CA ALA A 369 3.00 12.39 24.42
C ALA A 369 2.49 11.41 23.34
N ARG A 370 3.28 11.17 22.29
CA ARG A 370 3.15 9.95 21.47
C ARG A 370 3.35 8.72 22.36
N GLY A 371 2.53 7.69 22.15
CA GLY A 371 2.48 6.50 23.00
C GLY A 371 1.60 5.41 22.40
N THR A 372 1.14 4.46 23.23
CA THR A 372 0.51 3.21 22.82
C THR A 372 -0.90 3.34 22.19
N CYS A 373 -1.70 4.32 22.60
CA CYS A 373 -3.03 4.54 22.01
C CYS A 373 -2.97 5.37 20.70
N PRO A 374 -3.92 5.16 19.75
CA PRO A 374 -4.02 5.94 18.52
C PRO A 374 -4.16 7.46 18.72
N PHE A 375 -3.71 8.24 17.73
CA PHE A 375 -3.82 9.70 17.74
C PHE A 375 -5.28 10.19 17.79
N SER A 376 -6.21 9.44 17.20
CA SER A 376 -7.65 9.69 17.31
C SER A 376 -8.15 9.62 18.76
N GLN A 377 -7.75 8.61 19.55
CA GLN A 377 -8.14 8.52 20.96
C GLN A 377 -7.65 9.73 21.75
N LYS A 378 -6.40 10.17 21.51
CA LYS A 378 -5.81 11.35 22.16
C LYS A 378 -6.57 12.65 21.82
N SER A 379 -7.01 12.81 20.57
CA SER A 379 -7.81 13.96 20.13
C SER A 379 -9.24 13.92 20.65
N LEU A 380 -9.90 12.76 20.63
CA LEU A 380 -11.25 12.56 21.20
C LEU A 380 -11.26 12.80 22.72
N ASN A 381 -10.28 12.28 23.45
CA ASN A 381 -10.11 12.54 24.88
C ASN A 381 -9.89 14.03 25.16
N ALA A 382 -9.03 14.70 24.38
CA ALA A 382 -8.79 16.14 24.51
C ALA A 382 -10.08 16.95 24.31
N LYS A 383 -10.84 16.65 23.25
CA LYS A 383 -12.12 17.30 22.96
C LYS A 383 -13.16 17.05 24.06
N ALA A 384 -13.29 15.81 24.52
CA ALA A 384 -14.22 15.43 25.58
C ALA A 384 -13.90 16.10 26.93
N ALA A 385 -12.62 16.32 27.23
CA ALA A 385 -12.18 17.08 28.41
C ALA A 385 -12.32 18.61 28.24
N GLY A 386 -12.65 19.08 27.02
CA GLY A 386 -12.93 20.48 26.71
C GLY A 386 -11.74 21.29 26.19
N ALA A 387 -10.69 20.64 25.69
CA ALA A 387 -9.58 21.31 25.01
C ALA A 387 -10.05 21.96 23.69
N THR A 388 -9.43 23.09 23.31
CA THR A 388 -9.71 23.78 22.04
C THR A 388 -8.91 23.20 20.88
N ALA A 389 -7.72 22.66 21.14
CA ALA A 389 -6.87 21.93 20.21
C ALA A 389 -5.95 20.95 20.97
N ALA A 390 -5.23 20.10 20.23
CA ALA A 390 -4.19 19.23 20.76
C ALA A 390 -2.87 19.33 19.97
N VAL A 391 -1.76 19.20 20.67
CA VAL A 391 -0.39 19.14 20.14
C VAL A 391 0.23 17.84 20.66
N ILE A 392 0.59 16.94 19.75
CA ILE A 392 1.18 15.64 20.09
C ILE A 392 2.68 15.71 19.83
N TYR A 393 3.53 15.44 20.83
CA TYR A 393 4.98 15.44 20.62
C TYR A 393 5.53 14.04 20.37
N ASN A 394 6.57 13.95 19.54
CA ASN A 394 7.18 12.67 19.19
C ASN A 394 7.91 12.02 20.38
N ASN A 395 7.93 10.68 20.40
CA ASN A 395 8.65 9.89 21.41
C ASN A 395 10.00 9.35 20.90
N VAL A 396 10.36 9.66 19.66
CA VAL A 396 11.65 9.44 19.01
C VAL A 396 12.10 10.74 18.31
N PRO A 397 13.39 10.91 18.00
CA PRO A 397 13.90 12.09 17.29
C PRO A 397 13.17 12.41 15.97
N GLY A 398 13.03 13.70 15.67
CA GLY A 398 12.46 14.19 14.42
C GLY A 398 10.94 14.39 14.42
N GLU A 399 10.42 14.86 13.28
CA GLU A 399 9.03 15.32 13.09
C GLU A 399 7.97 14.25 13.32
N LEU A 400 6.74 14.71 13.61
CA LEU A 400 5.57 13.85 13.78
C LEU A 400 4.41 14.26 12.89
N SER A 401 4.11 13.43 11.90
CA SER A 401 2.81 13.35 11.22
C SER A 401 2.19 11.96 11.43
N GLY A 402 0.90 11.83 11.15
CA GLY A 402 0.17 10.57 11.34
C GLY A 402 -1.29 10.70 10.92
N THR A 403 -2.12 9.72 11.28
CA THR A 403 -3.55 9.70 10.92
C THR A 403 -4.43 9.53 12.15
N LEU A 404 -5.61 10.16 12.13
CA LEU A 404 -6.70 9.85 13.07
C LEU A 404 -7.47 8.57 12.64
N GLY A 405 -7.13 7.98 11.49
CA GLY A 405 -7.59 6.66 11.02
C GLY A 405 -9.01 6.66 10.44
N ALA A 406 -9.92 7.47 10.97
CA ALA A 406 -11.25 7.68 10.42
C ALA A 406 -11.67 9.17 10.49
N PRO A 407 -12.36 9.70 9.47
CA PRO A 407 -12.86 11.08 9.45
C PRO A 407 -14.19 11.27 10.20
N PHE A 408 -14.60 12.53 10.31
CA PHE A 408 -15.94 12.98 10.76
C PHE A 408 -16.35 12.58 12.20
N LEU A 409 -15.43 12.14 13.04
CA LEU A 409 -15.63 12.08 14.49
C LEU A 409 -15.43 13.46 15.13
N ASP A 410 -15.92 13.64 16.36
CA ASP A 410 -15.80 14.91 17.10
C ASP A 410 -14.39 15.11 17.68
N TYR A 411 -13.41 15.32 16.81
CA TYR A 411 -12.02 15.58 17.16
C TYR A 411 -11.80 17.02 17.65
N ALA A 412 -10.72 17.22 18.39
CA ALA A 412 -10.07 18.53 18.49
C ALA A 412 -9.11 18.71 17.29
N PRO A 413 -8.95 19.93 16.72
CA PRO A 413 -7.88 20.23 15.78
C PRO A 413 -6.53 19.81 16.37
N VAL A 414 -5.76 19.01 15.63
CA VAL A 414 -4.60 18.31 16.18
C VAL A 414 -3.43 18.23 15.20
N VAL A 415 -2.24 18.53 15.73
CA VAL A 415 -0.95 18.49 15.03
C VAL A 415 0.06 17.68 15.82
N GLY A 416 1.07 17.16 15.12
CA GLY A 416 2.28 16.63 15.73
C GLY A 416 3.42 17.66 15.73
N ILE A 417 4.35 17.53 16.66
CA ILE A 417 5.63 18.26 16.70
C ILE A 417 6.79 17.28 16.97
N SER A 418 8.02 17.72 16.68
CA SER A 418 9.23 16.96 16.95
C SER A 418 9.40 16.60 18.44
N GLN A 419 10.26 15.62 18.74
CA GLN A 419 10.67 15.34 20.13
C GLN A 419 11.49 16.51 20.68
N GLU A 420 12.34 17.08 19.84
CA GLU A 420 13.31 18.13 20.14
C GLU A 420 12.64 19.42 20.62
N ASP A 421 11.62 19.90 19.90
CA ASP A 421 10.84 21.10 20.26
C ASP A 421 10.11 20.92 21.60
N SER A 422 9.65 19.69 21.89
CA SER A 422 8.92 19.40 23.13
C SER A 422 9.77 19.57 24.38
N VAL A 423 11.10 19.39 24.31
CA VAL A 423 12.00 19.42 25.48
C VAL A 423 11.95 20.77 26.18
N ALA A 424 12.04 21.87 25.43
CA ALA A 424 11.99 23.23 25.98
C ALA A 424 10.60 23.59 26.54
N ILE A 425 9.54 23.08 25.92
CA ILE A 425 8.15 23.30 26.32
C ILE A 425 7.87 22.58 27.64
N LEU A 426 8.20 21.28 27.72
CA LEU A 426 8.01 20.46 28.91
C LEU A 426 8.82 20.97 30.10
N ALA A 427 10.03 21.50 29.86
CA ALA A 427 10.84 22.12 30.91
C ALA A 427 10.16 23.36 31.54
N LYS A 428 9.58 24.26 30.72
CA LYS A 428 8.80 25.42 31.20
C LYS A 428 7.59 24.98 32.03
N LEU A 429 6.79 24.07 31.48
CA LEU A 429 5.56 23.58 32.14
C LEU A 429 5.88 22.86 33.46
N THR A 430 6.94 22.06 33.51
CA THR A 430 7.41 21.37 34.74
C THR A 430 7.90 22.36 35.80
N ALA A 431 8.49 23.49 35.37
CA ALA A 431 8.88 24.59 36.25
C ALA A 431 7.70 25.49 36.68
N GLY A 432 6.45 25.14 36.32
CA GLY A 432 5.27 25.95 36.63
C GLY A 432 5.20 27.27 35.84
N THR A 433 6.00 27.42 34.79
CA THR A 433 5.95 28.57 33.88
C THR A 433 4.83 28.37 32.88
N ALA A 434 3.92 29.36 32.77
CA ALA A 434 2.89 29.36 31.74
C ALA A 434 3.51 29.40 30.34
N VAL A 435 2.91 28.66 29.41
CA VAL A 435 3.30 28.61 28.00
C VAL A 435 2.05 28.87 27.18
N GLU A 436 2.10 29.85 26.28
CA GLU A 436 0.96 30.18 25.41
C GLU A 436 1.15 29.56 24.03
N ALA A 437 0.09 28.98 23.48
CA ALA A 437 0.09 28.38 22.16
C ALA A 437 -0.98 29.02 21.25
N ASN A 438 -0.62 29.25 19.99
CA ASN A 438 -1.59 29.62 18.95
C ASN A 438 -1.43 28.64 17.78
N LEU A 439 -2.51 27.91 17.47
CA LEU A 439 -2.63 27.01 16.33
C LEU A 439 -3.68 27.56 15.36
N LYS A 440 -3.28 27.76 14.10
CA LYS A 440 -4.19 27.90 12.97
C LYS A 440 -4.03 26.68 12.08
N LEU A 441 -5.12 25.95 11.88
CA LEU A 441 -5.17 24.73 11.10
C LEU A 441 -6.24 24.89 10.01
N ASP A 442 -5.80 25.08 8.76
CA ASP A 442 -6.68 25.04 7.60
C ASP A 442 -6.68 23.60 7.08
N ALA A 443 -7.81 22.89 7.17
CA ALA A 443 -7.91 21.51 6.70
C ALA A 443 -9.22 21.24 5.97
N THR A 444 -9.09 20.54 4.85
CA THR A 444 -10.20 19.96 4.09
C THR A 444 -10.38 18.51 4.51
N VAL A 445 -11.62 18.08 4.76
CA VAL A 445 -12.00 16.66 4.86
C VAL A 445 -13.33 16.49 4.12
N GLU A 446 -13.33 15.85 2.96
CA GLU A 446 -14.50 15.79 2.07
C GLU A 446 -14.50 14.53 1.20
N GLU A 447 -15.68 14.05 0.80
CA GLU A 447 -15.79 13.00 -0.23
C GLU A 447 -15.42 13.56 -1.61
N ARG A 448 -14.50 12.89 -2.32
CA ARG A 448 -14.15 13.21 -3.71
C ARG A 448 -14.34 12.01 -4.62
N VAL A 449 -14.95 12.26 -5.77
CA VAL A 449 -14.99 11.29 -6.88
C VAL A 449 -13.64 11.30 -7.60
N SER A 450 -13.08 10.11 -7.78
CA SER A 450 -11.83 9.82 -8.47
C SER A 450 -12.07 8.79 -9.58
N PHE A 451 -11.08 8.58 -10.46
CA PHE A 451 -11.23 7.68 -11.61
C PHE A 451 -9.95 6.94 -11.97
N ASN A 452 -9.91 5.62 -11.80
CA ASN A 452 -8.89 4.80 -12.46
C ASN A 452 -9.11 4.88 -13.98
N VAL A 453 -8.04 5.00 -14.77
CA VAL A 453 -8.12 4.85 -16.24
C VAL A 453 -7.60 3.48 -16.60
N ILE A 454 -8.42 2.68 -17.27
CA ILE A 454 -8.10 1.28 -17.61
C ILE A 454 -8.24 1.12 -19.12
N ALA A 455 -7.19 0.65 -19.79
CA ALA A 455 -7.10 0.51 -21.24
C ALA A 455 -6.63 -0.89 -21.63
N GLU A 456 -7.58 -1.74 -22.04
CA GLU A 456 -7.30 -3.12 -22.48
C GLU A 456 -7.28 -3.25 -24.00
N THR A 457 -6.30 -3.97 -24.55
CA THR A 457 -6.20 -4.27 -25.98
C THR A 457 -7.47 -4.96 -26.49
N LYS A 458 -8.11 -4.46 -27.56
CA LYS A 458 -9.33 -5.04 -28.18
C LYS A 458 -9.17 -6.42 -28.84
N GLY A 459 -8.04 -7.08 -28.61
CA GLY A 459 -7.73 -8.38 -29.18
C GLY A 459 -6.48 -8.95 -28.52
N GLY A 460 -6.28 -10.24 -28.74
CA GLY A 460 -5.58 -11.11 -27.81
C GLY A 460 -6.58 -11.93 -27.01
N ASP A 461 -6.07 -12.85 -26.19
CA ASP A 461 -6.85 -13.65 -25.26
C ASP A 461 -7.20 -12.82 -24.01
N HIS A 462 -8.49 -12.58 -23.79
CA HIS A 462 -8.99 -11.83 -22.64
C HIS A 462 -9.14 -12.69 -21.37
N ASP A 463 -9.00 -14.02 -21.48
CA ASP A 463 -8.91 -14.93 -20.34
C ASP A 463 -7.46 -15.16 -19.87
N ASN A 464 -6.48 -14.55 -20.57
CA ASN A 464 -5.06 -14.51 -20.18
C ASN A 464 -4.51 -13.08 -20.32
N VAL A 465 -4.68 -12.26 -19.27
CA VAL A 465 -4.38 -10.83 -19.26
C VAL A 465 -3.07 -10.50 -18.53
N LEU A 466 -2.21 -9.70 -19.16
CA LEU A 466 -1.15 -8.96 -18.48
C LEU A 466 -1.71 -7.61 -18.01
N ILE A 467 -1.62 -7.29 -16.73
CA ILE A 467 -1.88 -5.92 -16.25
C ILE A 467 -0.54 -5.19 -16.07
N VAL A 468 -0.50 -3.93 -16.50
CA VAL A 468 0.65 -3.01 -16.35
C VAL A 468 0.15 -1.74 -15.70
N GLY A 469 0.71 -1.35 -14.55
CA GLY A 469 0.22 -0.25 -13.73
C GLY A 469 1.31 0.73 -13.27
N GLY A 470 0.82 1.89 -12.84
CA GLY A 470 1.49 3.04 -12.23
C GLY A 470 0.41 4.05 -11.85
N HIS A 471 0.64 4.92 -10.86
CA HIS A 471 -0.41 5.81 -10.35
C HIS A 471 -0.38 7.19 -11.01
N SER A 472 -1.51 7.90 -10.99
CA SER A 472 -1.74 9.10 -11.83
C SER A 472 -1.93 10.41 -11.05
N ASP A 473 -2.10 10.33 -9.74
CA ASP A 473 -2.11 11.43 -8.79
C ASP A 473 -0.69 11.82 -8.32
N SER A 474 -0.58 12.50 -7.17
CA SER A 474 0.65 12.90 -6.47
C SER A 474 0.28 13.44 -5.09
N VAL A 475 1.24 13.68 -4.19
CA VAL A 475 1.02 14.47 -2.98
C VAL A 475 0.52 15.88 -3.33
N ALA A 476 -0.17 16.52 -2.38
CA ALA A 476 -0.53 17.93 -2.50
C ALA A 476 0.68 18.88 -2.52
N ALA A 477 1.82 18.45 -1.98
CA ALA A 477 3.03 19.28 -1.79
C ALA A 477 3.83 19.58 -3.07
N GLY A 478 3.62 18.83 -4.17
CA GLY A 478 4.43 18.97 -5.38
C GLY A 478 3.80 18.42 -6.66
N PRO A 479 4.47 18.57 -7.81
CA PRO A 479 3.89 18.22 -9.11
C PRO A 479 3.92 16.73 -9.44
N GLY A 480 4.76 15.94 -8.75
CA GLY A 480 4.82 14.47 -8.83
C GLY A 480 5.36 13.94 -10.17
N ILE A 481 6.41 14.52 -10.74
CA ILE A 481 6.85 14.22 -12.10
C ILE A 481 7.75 12.97 -12.19
N ASN A 482 8.51 12.62 -11.16
CA ASN A 482 9.00 11.27 -10.97
C ASN A 482 7.89 10.40 -10.36
N ASP A 483 7.10 10.98 -9.46
CA ASP A 483 6.32 10.32 -8.40
C ASP A 483 4.78 10.48 -8.56
N ASP A 484 4.06 9.51 -9.16
CA ASP A 484 4.48 8.61 -10.24
C ASP A 484 4.24 9.24 -11.63
N GLY A 485 4.78 10.44 -11.86
CA GLY A 485 4.78 11.01 -13.21
C GLY A 485 5.64 10.21 -14.20
N SER A 486 6.59 9.41 -13.71
CA SER A 486 7.51 8.63 -14.53
C SER A 486 6.90 7.31 -14.99
N GLY A 487 6.37 6.47 -14.09
CA GLY A 487 5.70 5.20 -14.38
C GLY A 487 4.48 5.40 -15.27
N THR A 488 3.55 6.29 -14.89
CA THR A 488 2.42 6.72 -15.75
C THR A 488 2.88 7.08 -17.16
N ILE A 489 3.93 7.89 -17.34
CA ILE A 489 4.36 8.30 -18.70
C ILE A 489 5.16 7.21 -19.42
N GLY A 490 5.86 6.34 -18.70
CA GLY A 490 6.53 5.15 -19.21
C GLY A 490 5.50 4.19 -19.81
N ILE A 491 4.55 3.72 -18.99
CA ILE A 491 3.51 2.76 -19.41
C ILE A 491 2.60 3.35 -20.49
N LEU A 492 2.27 4.65 -20.44
CA LEU A 492 1.54 5.34 -21.52
C LEU A 492 2.30 5.31 -22.85
N ASN A 493 3.62 5.50 -22.84
CA ASN A 493 4.42 5.44 -24.05
C ASN A 493 4.58 4.00 -24.59
N VAL A 494 4.66 2.99 -23.71
CA VAL A 494 4.58 1.59 -24.13
C VAL A 494 3.21 1.26 -24.73
N ALA A 495 2.11 1.74 -24.15
CA ALA A 495 0.76 1.57 -24.70
C ALA A 495 0.60 2.22 -26.09
N LYS A 496 1.13 3.44 -26.28
CA LYS A 496 1.19 4.15 -27.58
C LYS A 496 2.05 3.41 -28.61
N ALA A 497 3.10 2.71 -28.18
CA ALA A 497 3.95 1.91 -29.04
C ALA A 497 3.29 0.57 -29.43
N LEU A 498 2.67 -0.12 -28.46
CA LEU A 498 2.04 -1.45 -28.64
C LEU A 498 0.89 -1.40 -29.64
N ALA A 499 0.17 -0.27 -29.71
CA ALA A 499 -0.93 -0.04 -30.67
C ALA A 499 -0.54 -0.20 -32.16
N LYS A 500 0.75 -0.29 -32.49
CA LYS A 500 1.24 -0.54 -33.86
C LYS A 500 1.33 -2.03 -34.22
N PHE A 501 1.16 -2.93 -33.25
CA PHE A 501 1.30 -4.38 -33.40
C PHE A 501 -0.03 -5.11 -33.17
N LYS A 502 0.01 -6.44 -33.22
CA LYS A 502 -1.00 -7.33 -32.64
C LYS A 502 -0.38 -8.20 -31.54
N VAL A 503 -1.21 -8.63 -30.61
CA VAL A 503 -0.85 -9.46 -29.45
C VAL A 503 -1.51 -10.84 -29.56
N LYS A 504 -1.08 -11.80 -28.74
CA LYS A 504 -1.75 -13.09 -28.53
C LYS A 504 -2.55 -13.12 -27.23
N ASN A 505 -2.03 -12.50 -26.19
CA ASN A 505 -2.63 -12.33 -24.87
C ASN A 505 -3.08 -10.87 -24.73
N ALA A 506 -4.17 -10.59 -24.01
CA ALA A 506 -4.60 -9.22 -23.78
C ALA A 506 -3.62 -8.48 -22.85
N VAL A 507 -3.42 -7.19 -23.11
CA VAL A 507 -2.64 -6.28 -22.25
C VAL A 507 -3.55 -5.16 -21.76
N ARG A 508 -3.61 -4.98 -20.44
CA ARG A 508 -4.44 -4.01 -19.75
C ARG A 508 -3.54 -3.01 -19.04
N PHE A 509 -3.38 -1.83 -19.64
CA PHE A 509 -2.71 -0.71 -18.98
C PHE A 509 -3.69 -0.08 -18.00
N ALA A 510 -3.26 0.10 -16.76
CA ALA A 510 -4.04 0.72 -15.70
C ALA A 510 -3.29 1.93 -15.14
N PHE A 511 -4.04 2.99 -14.88
CA PHE A 511 -3.54 4.22 -14.27
C PHE A 511 -4.35 4.43 -13.02
N TRP A 512 -3.73 4.11 -11.88
CA TRP A 512 -4.39 4.12 -10.58
C TRP A 512 -4.54 5.54 -10.05
N SER A 513 -5.32 5.71 -9.00
CA SER A 513 -5.61 7.00 -8.39
C SER A 513 -5.78 6.83 -6.89
N ALA A 514 -5.46 7.85 -6.10
CA ALA A 514 -5.46 7.75 -4.64
C ALA A 514 -4.51 6.64 -4.13
N GLU A 515 -3.37 6.45 -4.81
CA GLU A 515 -2.25 5.61 -4.33
C GLU A 515 -1.69 6.23 -3.04
N GLU A 516 -1.36 7.51 -3.14
CA GLU A 516 -0.94 8.47 -2.10
C GLU A 516 -1.85 8.52 -0.85
N PHE A 517 -3.05 7.95 -1.00
CA PHE A 517 -4.11 7.86 -0.01
C PHE A 517 -4.42 6.40 0.37
N GLY A 518 -3.47 5.48 0.19
CA GLY A 518 -3.55 4.09 0.65
C GLY A 518 -3.94 3.08 -0.44
N LEU A 519 -3.44 3.25 -1.66
CA LEU A 519 -3.67 2.36 -2.82
C LEU A 519 -5.15 2.21 -3.20
N LEU A 520 -5.97 3.24 -2.91
CA LEU A 520 -7.44 3.10 -2.95
C LEU A 520 -7.94 2.73 -4.35
N GLY A 521 -7.31 3.24 -5.40
CA GLY A 521 -7.63 2.92 -6.79
C GLY A 521 -7.43 1.44 -7.14
N SER A 522 -6.27 0.85 -6.80
CA SER A 522 -6.00 -0.57 -7.09
C SER A 522 -6.77 -1.52 -6.16
N TYR A 523 -6.96 -1.17 -4.89
CA TYR A 523 -7.87 -1.92 -4.00
C TYR A 523 -9.32 -1.86 -4.49
N PHE A 524 -9.85 -0.70 -4.86
CA PHE A 524 -11.20 -0.57 -5.42
C PHE A 524 -11.34 -1.43 -6.69
N TYR A 525 -10.33 -1.40 -7.56
CA TYR A 525 -10.31 -2.23 -8.76
C TYR A 525 -10.36 -3.73 -8.43
N MET A 526 -9.47 -4.23 -7.58
CA MET A 526 -9.46 -5.65 -7.21
C MET A 526 -10.73 -6.07 -6.44
N ASN A 527 -11.20 -5.25 -5.50
CA ASN A 527 -12.46 -5.49 -4.79
C ASN A 527 -13.67 -5.57 -5.74
N SER A 528 -13.69 -4.78 -6.82
CA SER A 528 -14.74 -4.88 -7.85
C SER A 528 -14.73 -6.21 -8.61
N LEU A 529 -13.57 -6.87 -8.74
CA LEU A 529 -13.41 -8.18 -9.39
C LEU A 529 -13.57 -9.36 -8.43
N ASN A 530 -13.28 -9.18 -7.14
CA ASN A 530 -13.24 -10.26 -6.14
C ASN A 530 -14.59 -10.97 -5.89
N SER A 531 -15.70 -10.41 -6.38
CA SER A 531 -16.98 -11.12 -6.46
C SER A 531 -16.98 -12.30 -7.47
N SER A 532 -15.99 -12.37 -8.36
CA SER A 532 -15.81 -13.41 -9.37
C SER A 532 -14.37 -13.89 -9.42
N GLN A 533 -14.09 -15.04 -8.78
CA GLN A 533 -12.79 -15.71 -8.87
C GLN A 533 -12.39 -16.00 -10.33
N THR A 534 -13.36 -16.15 -11.24
CA THR A 534 -13.11 -16.29 -12.68
C THR A 534 -12.43 -15.05 -13.26
N GLU A 535 -12.91 -13.84 -12.98
CA GLU A 535 -12.30 -12.61 -13.50
C GLU A 535 -10.92 -12.34 -12.88
N VAL A 536 -10.76 -12.62 -11.57
CA VAL A 536 -9.46 -12.57 -10.87
C VAL A 536 -8.47 -13.54 -11.50
N ASN A 537 -8.91 -14.74 -11.89
CA ASN A 537 -8.07 -15.77 -12.51
C ASN A 537 -7.59 -15.40 -13.91
N LYS A 538 -8.28 -14.53 -14.66
CA LYS A 538 -7.83 -14.07 -15.99
C LYS A 538 -6.56 -13.24 -15.92
N ILE A 539 -6.34 -12.55 -14.81
CA ILE A 539 -5.12 -11.76 -14.57
C ILE A 539 -3.96 -12.74 -14.37
N ARG A 540 -3.05 -12.85 -15.34
CA ARG A 540 -1.91 -13.78 -15.28
C ARG A 540 -0.74 -13.23 -14.49
N ALA A 541 -0.46 -11.94 -14.63
CA ALA A 541 0.51 -11.19 -13.87
C ALA A 541 0.13 -9.70 -13.79
N TYR A 542 0.64 -9.02 -12.77
CA TYR A 542 0.64 -7.57 -12.64
C TYR A 542 2.09 -7.04 -12.66
N LEU A 543 2.35 -5.96 -13.40
CA LEU A 543 3.64 -5.29 -13.42
C LEU A 543 3.47 -3.85 -12.94
N ASN A 544 4.15 -3.49 -11.86
CA ASN A 544 4.12 -2.18 -11.23
C ASN A 544 5.31 -1.33 -11.67
N PHE A 545 5.06 -0.10 -12.08
CA PHE A 545 6.11 0.87 -12.40
C PHE A 545 5.77 2.17 -11.71
N ASP A 546 6.64 2.51 -10.77
CA ASP A 546 6.46 3.57 -9.79
C ASP A 546 7.86 4.13 -9.51
N MET A 547 8.02 5.46 -9.58
CA MET A 547 9.31 6.15 -9.53
C MET A 547 10.41 5.45 -10.34
N ILE A 548 10.35 5.53 -11.68
CA ILE A 548 11.30 4.91 -12.62
C ILE A 548 12.29 5.93 -13.25
N ALA A 549 12.54 7.05 -12.58
CA ALA A 549 13.34 8.14 -13.13
C ALA A 549 14.09 9.01 -12.08
N SER A 550 14.38 8.48 -10.89
CA SER A 550 14.90 9.26 -9.75
C SER A 550 16.26 9.92 -10.02
N PRO A 551 16.51 11.16 -9.53
CA PRO A 551 17.70 11.96 -9.88
C PRO A 551 19.02 11.31 -9.46
N ASN A 552 19.01 10.48 -8.40
CA ASN A 552 20.17 9.77 -7.88
C ASN A 552 19.88 8.26 -7.87
N TYR A 553 19.27 7.75 -8.94
CA TYR A 553 18.71 6.40 -9.04
C TYR A 553 19.65 5.22 -8.67
N VAL A 554 19.01 4.12 -8.29
CA VAL A 554 19.47 2.73 -8.47
C VAL A 554 18.62 2.07 -9.57
N TYR A 555 19.05 0.95 -10.15
CA TYR A 555 18.14 0.07 -10.90
C TYR A 555 17.68 -1.06 -9.96
N ALA A 556 16.51 -0.90 -9.34
CA ALA A 556 15.98 -1.91 -8.44
C ALA A 556 14.83 -2.72 -9.09
N ILE A 557 14.85 -4.04 -8.84
CA ILE A 557 13.86 -5.02 -9.29
C ILE A 557 13.17 -5.58 -8.04
N TYR A 558 11.85 -5.74 -8.04
CA TYR A 558 11.17 -6.31 -6.88
C TYR A 558 11.55 -7.78 -6.64
N ASP A 559 11.98 -8.09 -5.41
CA ASP A 559 12.38 -9.42 -4.92
C ASP A 559 11.21 -10.40 -5.02
N GLY A 560 11.24 -11.25 -6.04
CA GLY A 560 10.16 -12.12 -6.46
C GLY A 560 10.22 -13.49 -5.80
N ASP A 561 11.42 -14.04 -5.70
CA ASP A 561 11.67 -15.32 -5.01
C ASP A 561 11.85 -15.18 -3.48
N GLY A 562 12.10 -13.97 -2.98
CA GLY A 562 12.30 -13.66 -1.56
C GLY A 562 13.75 -13.85 -1.09
N SER A 563 14.72 -14.00 -1.99
CA SER A 563 16.11 -14.33 -1.64
C SER A 563 16.88 -13.18 -0.97
N ALA A 564 16.43 -11.93 -1.11
CA ALA A 564 17.07 -10.76 -0.52
C ALA A 564 16.41 -10.31 0.79
N PHE A 565 15.07 -10.30 0.84
CA PHE A 565 14.29 -9.79 1.97
C PHE A 565 13.51 -10.85 2.75
N ASN A 566 13.62 -12.14 2.38
CA ASN A 566 12.85 -13.25 2.97
C ASN A 566 11.32 -13.03 2.83
N LEU A 567 10.89 -12.35 1.76
CA LEU A 567 9.51 -11.94 1.48
C LEU A 567 9.08 -12.37 0.05
N THR A 568 8.98 -13.67 -0.19
CA THR A 568 8.59 -14.24 -1.50
C THR A 568 7.21 -13.76 -1.96
N GLY A 569 7.11 -13.31 -3.22
CA GLY A 569 5.85 -12.94 -3.86
C GLY A 569 4.93 -14.14 -4.19
N PRO A 570 3.75 -13.92 -4.80
CA PRO A 570 2.89 -15.00 -5.27
C PRO A 570 3.56 -15.83 -6.39
N ALA A 571 3.22 -17.11 -6.50
CA ALA A 571 3.95 -18.06 -7.34
C ALA A 571 4.07 -17.61 -8.81
N GLY A 572 5.29 -17.32 -9.28
CA GLY A 572 5.57 -16.70 -10.58
C GLY A 572 6.18 -15.29 -10.49
N SER A 573 6.21 -14.66 -9.32
CA SER A 573 6.97 -13.42 -9.08
C SER A 573 8.47 -13.60 -9.32
N ASP A 574 9.03 -14.76 -8.94
CA ASP A 574 10.41 -15.22 -9.24
C ASP A 574 10.74 -15.20 -10.75
N VAL A 575 9.73 -15.44 -11.60
CA VAL A 575 9.88 -15.43 -13.05
C VAL A 575 9.88 -14.00 -13.58
N ILE A 576 9.06 -13.13 -12.99
CA ILE A 576 8.96 -11.71 -13.36
C ILE A 576 10.25 -10.97 -12.98
N GLU A 577 10.78 -11.23 -11.79
CA GLU A 577 12.08 -10.74 -11.32
C GLU A 577 13.21 -11.13 -12.28
N ARG A 578 13.41 -12.44 -12.50
CA ARG A 578 14.45 -12.98 -13.38
C ARG A 578 14.34 -12.47 -14.82
N ASP A 579 13.13 -12.22 -15.29
CA ASP A 579 12.89 -11.62 -16.62
C ASP A 579 13.41 -10.18 -16.71
N PHE A 580 13.35 -9.40 -15.63
CA PHE A 580 13.99 -8.09 -15.55
C PHE A 580 15.51 -8.22 -15.35
N GLU A 581 16.00 -9.14 -14.52
CA GLU A 581 17.44 -9.37 -14.35
C GLU A 581 18.12 -9.69 -15.69
N ASP A 582 17.57 -10.64 -16.45
CA ASP A 582 18.09 -11.01 -17.76
C ASP A 582 18.01 -9.84 -18.77
N PHE A 583 17.06 -8.90 -18.61
CA PHE A 583 17.07 -7.65 -19.38
C PHE A 583 18.28 -6.78 -19.02
N PHE A 584 18.48 -6.39 -17.74
CA PHE A 584 19.58 -5.48 -17.35
C PHE A 584 20.97 -6.10 -17.63
N LYS A 585 21.12 -7.39 -17.32
CA LYS A 585 22.28 -8.22 -17.66
C LYS A 585 22.57 -8.25 -19.16
N LYS A 586 21.54 -8.38 -20.02
CA LYS A 586 21.65 -8.26 -21.50
C LYS A 586 22.00 -6.84 -21.98
N LYS A 587 21.78 -5.80 -21.16
CA LYS A 587 22.25 -4.43 -21.42
C LYS A 587 23.67 -4.17 -20.90
N GLY A 588 24.23 -5.06 -20.09
CA GLY A 588 25.51 -4.84 -19.40
C GLY A 588 25.40 -3.84 -18.24
N VAL A 589 24.21 -3.70 -17.66
CA VAL A 589 23.89 -2.75 -16.58
C VAL A 589 23.62 -3.55 -15.29
N PRO A 590 24.17 -3.17 -14.13
CA PRO A 590 23.85 -3.84 -12.87
C PRO A 590 22.42 -3.54 -12.42
N SER A 591 21.88 -4.38 -11.53
CA SER A 591 20.62 -4.19 -10.83
C SER A 591 20.76 -4.67 -9.39
N ILE A 592 19.84 -4.25 -8.52
CA ILE A 592 19.71 -4.72 -7.12
C ILE A 592 18.27 -5.16 -6.83
N PRO A 593 18.03 -6.03 -5.85
CA PRO A 593 16.67 -6.35 -5.40
C PRO A 593 16.08 -5.22 -4.54
N THR A 594 14.75 -5.08 -4.53
CA THR A 594 13.98 -4.23 -3.59
C THR A 594 12.78 -4.98 -3.02
N GLU A 595 12.41 -4.69 -1.78
CA GLU A 595 11.32 -5.35 -1.06
C GLU A 595 9.93 -5.03 -1.66
N PHE A 596 9.01 -5.99 -1.65
CA PHE A 596 7.57 -5.75 -1.73
C PHE A 596 7.03 -5.15 -0.41
N SER A 597 7.51 -3.95 -0.04
CA SER A 597 7.20 -3.21 1.19
C SER A 597 5.73 -2.82 1.39
N GLY A 598 4.86 -3.07 0.40
CA GLY A 598 3.44 -2.75 0.44
C GLY A 598 3.11 -1.27 0.16
N ARG A 599 4.11 -0.44 -0.15
CA ARG A 599 4.01 1.01 -0.43
C ARG A 599 3.72 1.35 -1.91
N SER A 600 3.02 0.49 -2.65
CA SER A 600 2.55 0.78 -4.02
C SER A 600 1.50 -0.24 -4.48
N ASP A 601 0.81 0.04 -5.58
CA ASP A 601 -0.40 -0.65 -6.06
C ASP A 601 -0.25 -2.18 -6.26
N TYR A 602 0.97 -2.72 -6.34
CA TYR A 602 1.21 -4.17 -6.35
C TYR A 602 0.63 -4.90 -5.13
N ALA A 603 0.48 -4.23 -3.99
CA ALA A 603 -0.04 -4.85 -2.78
C ALA A 603 -1.47 -5.39 -2.98
N ALA A 604 -2.32 -4.64 -3.70
CA ALA A 604 -3.68 -5.06 -4.03
C ALA A 604 -3.70 -6.33 -4.91
N PHE A 605 -2.67 -6.57 -5.73
CA PHE A 605 -2.55 -7.78 -6.54
C PHE A 605 -1.94 -8.94 -5.76
N ILE A 606 -0.92 -8.69 -4.94
CA ILE A 606 -0.29 -9.70 -4.05
C ILE A 606 -1.29 -10.23 -3.01
N GLU A 607 -2.11 -9.37 -2.40
CA GLU A 607 -3.16 -9.76 -1.44
C GLU A 607 -4.32 -10.57 -2.06
N ASN A 608 -4.31 -10.76 -3.37
CA ASN A 608 -5.22 -11.63 -4.13
C ASN A 608 -4.47 -12.77 -4.87
N GLY A 609 -3.20 -13.01 -4.52
CA GLY A 609 -2.39 -14.11 -5.06
C GLY A 609 -2.04 -13.97 -6.54
N ILE A 610 -2.01 -12.75 -7.08
CA ILE A 610 -1.64 -12.47 -8.46
C ILE A 610 -0.11 -12.26 -8.52
N PRO A 611 0.62 -13.02 -9.36
CA PRO A 611 2.07 -12.84 -9.54
C PRO A 611 2.38 -11.40 -9.93
N SER A 612 3.23 -10.77 -9.14
CA SER A 612 3.55 -9.35 -9.25
C SER A 612 5.06 -9.15 -9.35
N GLY A 613 5.46 -8.01 -9.91
CA GLY A 613 6.85 -7.57 -9.99
C GLY A 613 6.91 -6.23 -10.70
N GLY A 614 8.11 -5.74 -11.00
CA GLY A 614 8.26 -4.38 -11.52
C GLY A 614 9.64 -3.81 -11.27
N LEU A 615 9.75 -2.50 -11.40
CA LEU A 615 10.97 -1.72 -11.21
C LEU A 615 10.74 -0.51 -10.32
N PHE A 616 11.80 -0.08 -9.65
CA PHE A 616 11.85 1.09 -8.78
C PHE A 616 13.24 1.73 -8.87
N THR A 617 13.33 3.06 -8.81
CA THR A 617 14.62 3.78 -8.83
C THR A 617 15.03 4.41 -7.50
N GLY A 618 14.18 4.29 -6.47
CA GLY A 618 14.45 4.74 -5.10
C GLY A 618 13.79 6.08 -4.74
N ALA A 619 13.47 6.25 -3.45
CA ALA A 619 12.79 7.43 -2.92
C ALA A 619 13.63 8.13 -1.83
N GLU A 620 13.10 8.28 -0.61
CA GLU A 620 13.73 9.07 0.47
C GLU A 620 15.08 8.53 0.99
N VAL A 621 15.39 7.26 0.71
CA VAL A 621 16.53 6.53 1.30
C VAL A 621 17.86 7.10 0.79
N PRO A 622 18.85 7.41 1.66
CA PRO A 622 20.19 7.80 1.25
C PRO A 622 20.92 6.70 0.48
N LYS A 623 21.41 7.01 -0.73
CA LYS A 623 22.27 6.13 -1.52
C LYS A 623 23.52 5.73 -0.75
N THR A 624 23.84 4.44 -0.72
CA THR A 624 25.05 3.90 -0.10
C THR A 624 26.29 4.15 -0.94
N GLU A 625 27.47 4.02 -0.32
CA GLU A 625 28.75 3.97 -1.04
C GLU A 625 28.82 2.84 -2.08
N HIS A 626 28.11 1.73 -1.88
CA HIS A 626 28.14 0.60 -2.81
C HIS A 626 27.34 0.90 -4.08
N GLU A 627 26.12 1.39 -3.92
CA GLU A 627 25.28 1.84 -5.02
C GLU A 627 25.91 3.01 -5.79
N ALA A 628 26.58 3.95 -5.11
CA ALA A 628 27.33 5.02 -5.77
C ALA A 628 28.50 4.49 -6.63
N LYS A 629 29.05 3.31 -6.32
CA LYS A 629 30.09 2.63 -7.12
C LYS A 629 29.51 1.79 -8.27
N LEU A 630 28.24 1.37 -8.17
CA LEU A 630 27.52 0.60 -9.22
C LEU A 630 26.80 1.50 -10.24
N PHE A 631 26.14 2.55 -9.77
CA PHE A 631 25.22 3.39 -10.54
C PHE A 631 25.69 4.84 -10.68
N GLY A 632 26.76 5.24 -9.99
CA GLY A 632 27.17 6.64 -9.89
C GLY A 632 26.25 7.46 -8.99
N GLY A 633 26.25 8.79 -9.17
CA GLY A 633 25.54 9.73 -8.31
C GLY A 633 26.30 10.04 -7.01
N GLN A 634 25.59 10.36 -5.93
CA GLN A 634 26.18 10.81 -4.66
C GLN A 634 25.73 9.92 -3.50
N ALA A 635 26.70 9.33 -2.77
CA ALA A 635 26.44 8.60 -1.54
C ALA A 635 26.07 9.56 -0.39
N GLY A 636 25.20 9.13 0.52
CA GLY A 636 24.65 9.95 1.61
C GLY A 636 23.56 10.95 1.18
N VAL A 637 23.31 11.10 -0.11
CA VAL A 637 22.17 11.85 -0.67
C VAL A 637 21.04 10.88 -0.99
N ALA A 638 19.79 11.28 -0.77
CA ALA A 638 18.62 10.47 -1.12
C ALA A 638 18.62 10.01 -2.59
N LEU A 639 18.00 8.87 -2.88
CA LEU A 639 17.81 8.34 -4.23
C LEU A 639 16.90 9.27 -5.07
N ASP A 640 15.84 9.79 -4.44
CA ASP A 640 15.16 11.01 -4.86
C ASP A 640 15.13 12.05 -3.71
N ILE A 641 15.89 13.14 -3.89
CA ILE A 641 15.91 14.26 -2.94
C ILE A 641 14.60 15.05 -2.91
N ASN A 642 13.78 14.92 -3.95
CA ASN A 642 12.53 15.63 -4.18
C ASN A 642 11.26 14.78 -3.98
N TYR A 643 11.38 13.49 -3.61
CA TYR A 643 10.25 12.63 -3.23
C TYR A 643 9.26 13.36 -2.30
N HIS A 644 7.96 13.29 -2.62
CA HIS A 644 6.88 14.03 -1.95
C HIS A 644 7.07 15.58 -1.82
N LYS A 645 7.91 16.24 -2.63
CA LYS A 645 8.22 17.68 -2.49
C LYS A 645 7.91 18.47 -3.76
N LYS A 646 7.77 19.79 -3.58
CA LYS A 646 7.58 20.78 -4.65
C LYS A 646 8.65 20.75 -5.75
N GLY A 647 9.84 20.22 -5.44
CA GLY A 647 10.95 20.08 -6.38
C GLY A 647 10.86 18.87 -7.31
N ASP A 648 9.87 17.97 -7.17
CA ASP A 648 9.69 16.86 -8.12
C ASP A 648 9.04 17.34 -9.43
N THR A 649 9.87 18.01 -10.23
CA THR A 649 9.53 18.61 -11.53
C THR A 649 10.06 17.76 -12.69
N VAL A 650 9.76 18.17 -13.92
CA VAL A 650 10.37 17.58 -15.13
C VAL A 650 11.91 17.64 -15.13
N ASP A 651 12.51 18.54 -14.34
CA ASP A 651 13.96 18.69 -14.19
C ASP A 651 14.56 17.74 -13.14
N ASN A 652 13.73 17.02 -12.38
CA ASN A 652 14.13 16.00 -11.40
C ASN A 652 14.53 14.67 -12.05
N LEU A 653 14.23 14.46 -13.33
CA LEU A 653 14.25 13.15 -13.97
C LEU A 653 15.64 12.73 -14.51
N ALA A 654 16.14 11.58 -14.05
CA ALA A 654 17.23 10.85 -14.69
C ALA A 654 16.77 10.24 -16.02
N LEU A 655 17.09 10.93 -17.12
CA LEU A 655 16.56 10.64 -18.46
C LEU A 655 17.12 9.36 -19.11
N ASP A 656 18.21 8.82 -18.58
CA ASP A 656 18.82 7.54 -18.94
C ASP A 656 18.16 6.37 -18.19
N ALA A 657 17.94 6.50 -16.88
CA ALA A 657 17.10 5.58 -16.10
C ALA A 657 15.70 5.45 -16.71
N PHE A 658 15.00 6.58 -16.86
CA PHE A 658 13.65 6.63 -17.43
C PHE A 658 13.56 5.99 -18.82
N LEU A 659 14.59 6.15 -19.66
CA LEU A 659 14.66 5.51 -20.98
C LEU A 659 14.91 4.01 -20.90
N LEU A 660 15.79 3.55 -20.00
CA LEU A 660 16.15 2.14 -19.87
C LEU A 660 15.00 1.34 -19.26
N ASP A 661 14.39 1.86 -18.20
CA ASP A 661 13.30 1.22 -17.49
C ASP A 661 12.05 1.15 -18.37
N THR A 662 11.70 2.24 -19.08
CA THR A 662 10.58 2.18 -20.05
C THR A 662 10.86 1.19 -21.21
N LYS A 663 12.13 0.90 -21.54
CA LYS A 663 12.47 -0.18 -22.49
C LYS A 663 12.40 -1.56 -21.85
N SER A 664 12.62 -1.67 -20.54
CA SER A 664 12.41 -2.90 -19.76
C SER A 664 10.92 -3.25 -19.69
N ILE A 665 10.06 -2.25 -19.40
CA ILE A 665 8.58 -2.35 -19.53
C ILE A 665 8.21 -2.84 -20.94
N ALA A 666 8.83 -2.30 -21.99
CA ALA A 666 8.58 -2.72 -23.37
C ALA A 666 9.08 -4.14 -23.70
N ASP A 667 10.08 -4.68 -23.00
CA ASP A 667 10.51 -6.08 -23.17
C ASP A 667 9.46 -7.01 -22.55
N SER A 668 9.15 -6.83 -21.26
CA SER A 668 8.17 -7.64 -20.53
C SER A 668 6.77 -7.57 -21.14
N VAL A 669 6.32 -6.40 -21.60
CA VAL A 669 5.06 -6.28 -22.37
C VAL A 669 5.13 -7.07 -23.67
N ALA A 670 6.22 -6.99 -24.44
CA ALA A 670 6.35 -7.76 -25.69
C ALA A 670 6.42 -9.27 -25.46
N LYS A 671 7.02 -9.71 -24.35
CA LYS A 671 7.09 -11.12 -23.93
C LYS A 671 5.70 -11.65 -23.55
N TYR A 672 5.09 -11.05 -22.53
CA TYR A 672 3.84 -11.55 -21.96
C TYR A 672 2.63 -11.36 -22.88
N ALA A 673 2.64 -10.35 -23.76
CA ALA A 673 1.65 -10.22 -24.82
C ALA A 673 1.70 -11.35 -25.88
N LEU A 674 2.76 -12.16 -25.91
CA LEU A 674 2.89 -13.32 -26.80
C LEU A 674 2.78 -14.67 -26.07
N SER A 675 3.25 -14.78 -24.83
CA SER A 675 3.18 -16.03 -24.07
C SER A 675 3.41 -15.83 -22.57
N PHE A 676 2.72 -16.63 -21.76
CA PHE A 676 2.98 -16.81 -20.33
C PHE A 676 3.72 -18.12 -20.02
N ALA A 677 4.42 -18.72 -20.99
CA ALA A 677 5.03 -20.05 -20.85
C ALA A 677 6.14 -20.18 -19.79
N GLY A 678 6.59 -19.07 -19.19
CA GLY A 678 7.45 -19.09 -18.00
C GLY A 678 6.67 -19.04 -16.67
N LEU A 679 5.46 -18.49 -16.64
CA LEU A 679 4.65 -18.38 -15.43
C LEU A 679 3.90 -19.69 -15.16
N PRO A 680 3.66 -20.06 -13.89
CA PRO A 680 2.82 -21.20 -13.56
C PRO A 680 1.39 -21.05 -14.11
N PRO A 681 0.69 -22.18 -14.34
CA PRO A 681 -0.74 -22.17 -14.67
C PRO A 681 -1.55 -21.62 -13.49
N VAL A 682 -2.68 -20.96 -13.78
CA VAL A 682 -3.50 -20.35 -12.72
C VAL A 682 -4.14 -21.44 -11.86
N SER A 683 -3.70 -21.51 -10.60
CA SER A 683 -4.28 -22.38 -9.58
C SER A 683 -4.99 -21.51 -8.53
N ALA A 684 -6.32 -21.56 -8.50
CA ALA A 684 -7.12 -20.83 -7.51
C ALA A 684 -6.77 -21.22 -6.06
N HIS A 685 -6.29 -22.46 -5.85
CA HIS A 685 -5.81 -22.91 -4.54
C HIS A 685 -4.47 -22.24 -4.16
N ALA A 686 -3.51 -22.18 -5.09
CA ALA A 686 -2.24 -21.49 -4.84
C ALA A 686 -2.45 -19.99 -4.61
N ARG A 687 -3.28 -19.34 -5.45
CA ARG A 687 -3.62 -17.92 -5.28
C ARG A 687 -4.22 -17.62 -3.93
N ARG A 688 -5.14 -18.47 -3.45
CA ARG A 688 -5.71 -18.30 -2.12
C ARG A 688 -4.65 -18.44 -1.02
N TRP A 689 -3.72 -19.39 -1.14
CA TRP A 689 -2.65 -19.56 -0.15
C TRP A 689 -1.66 -18.38 -0.16
N ASP A 690 -1.30 -17.87 -1.33
CA ASP A 690 -0.47 -16.67 -1.48
C ASP A 690 -1.18 -15.41 -0.91
N ALA A 691 -2.47 -15.27 -1.16
CA ALA A 691 -3.32 -14.20 -0.60
C ALA A 691 -3.44 -14.29 0.93
N ASP A 692 -3.76 -15.48 1.46
CA ASP A 692 -3.85 -15.73 2.90
C ASP A 692 -2.48 -15.47 3.59
N ARG A 693 -1.34 -15.79 2.93
CA ARG A 693 0.02 -15.43 3.39
C ARG A 693 0.22 -13.91 3.43
N ALA A 694 -0.02 -13.21 2.32
CA ALA A 694 0.17 -11.77 2.21
C ALA A 694 -0.67 -10.98 3.24
N GLN A 695 -1.95 -11.33 3.36
CA GLN A 695 -2.85 -10.71 4.34
C GLN A 695 -2.45 -11.03 5.78
N THR A 696 -1.85 -12.19 6.06
CA THR A 696 -1.31 -12.51 7.39
C THR A 696 -0.08 -11.67 7.73
N LEU A 697 0.84 -11.49 6.78
CA LEU A 697 2.03 -10.65 6.96
C LEU A 697 1.65 -9.17 7.18
N LYS A 698 0.68 -8.66 6.40
CA LYS A 698 0.10 -7.32 6.60
C LYS A 698 -0.53 -7.13 7.99
N ARG A 699 -1.30 -8.12 8.48
CA ARG A 699 -1.94 -8.06 9.81
C ARG A 699 -0.98 -8.24 10.99
N SER A 700 0.21 -8.81 10.75
CA SER A 700 1.22 -9.05 11.79
C SER A 700 2.36 -8.02 11.81
N GLY A 701 2.33 -7.01 10.93
CA GLY A 701 3.44 -6.06 10.75
C GLY A 701 4.69 -6.70 10.16
N GLY A 702 4.56 -7.89 9.55
CA GLY A 702 5.62 -8.68 8.94
C GLY A 702 5.89 -8.34 7.47
N ILE A 703 4.99 -7.60 6.81
CA ILE A 703 5.43 -6.57 5.86
C ILE A 703 5.74 -5.37 6.76
N HIS A 704 6.99 -4.90 6.77
CA HIS A 704 7.48 -4.03 7.85
C HIS A 704 6.59 -2.79 8.04
N GLY A 705 6.01 -2.67 9.23
CA GLY A 705 5.11 -1.56 9.56
C GLY A 705 5.78 -0.18 9.44
N HIS A 706 4.98 0.89 9.50
CA HIS A 706 5.37 2.29 9.29
C HIS A 706 6.32 2.90 10.37
N ALA A 707 7.19 2.09 10.97
CA ALA A 707 8.21 2.46 11.94
C ALA A 707 9.44 3.09 11.27
N GLY A 708 9.25 4.20 10.55
CA GLY A 708 10.37 5.01 10.05
C GLY A 708 10.02 6.07 9.00
N HIS A 709 8.97 5.83 8.18
CA HIS A 709 8.56 6.74 7.12
C HIS A 709 7.20 7.39 7.44
N SER A 710 7.18 8.72 7.51
CA SER A 710 5.92 9.47 7.47
C SER A 710 5.46 9.56 6.01
N HIS A 711 4.31 8.99 5.68
CA HIS A 711 3.58 9.51 4.54
C HIS A 711 3.19 10.96 4.89
N SER A 712 3.68 11.92 4.10
CA SER A 712 3.13 13.28 4.03
C SER A 712 1.85 13.30 3.18
N GLY A 713 1.63 12.25 2.38
CA GLY A 713 0.29 11.83 1.94
C GLY A 713 -0.51 11.21 3.09
N PRO A 714 -1.85 11.29 3.11
CA PRO A 714 -2.55 11.28 4.40
C PRO A 714 -2.83 9.89 4.98
N CYS A 715 -2.83 8.82 4.19
CA CYS A 715 -3.34 7.52 4.64
C CYS A 715 -2.27 6.53 5.12
N GLY A 716 -1.11 7.03 5.58
CA GLY A 716 -0.11 6.21 6.26
C GLY A 716 -0.70 5.48 7.46
N GLY A 717 -0.62 4.15 7.47
CA GLY A 717 -1.37 3.29 8.38
C GLY A 717 -1.01 3.52 9.85
N GLY A 718 -2.03 3.77 10.68
CA GLY A 718 -1.87 3.84 12.13
C GLY A 718 -1.55 2.45 12.71
N ALA A 719 -0.26 2.15 12.86
CA ALA A 719 0.19 0.89 13.45
C ALA A 719 -0.23 0.78 14.93
N SER A 720 -1.10 -0.17 15.22
CA SER A 720 -1.35 -0.67 16.56
C SER A 720 -0.29 -1.72 16.90
N ILE A 721 0.61 -1.40 17.85
CA ILE A 721 1.62 -2.31 18.42
C ILE A 721 1.70 -2.06 19.92
#